data_AF-A0A0S2LX33-F1
#
_entry.id   AF-A0A0S2LX33-F1
#
_cell.length_a   1.000
_cell.length_b   1.000
_cell.length_c   1.000
_cell.angle_alpha   90.00
_cell.angle_beta   90.00
_cell.angle_gamma   90.00
#
_symmetry.space_group_name_H-M   'P 1'
#
loop_
_entity.id
_entity.type
_entity.pdbx_description
1 polymer ?
#
loop_
_entity_poly.entity_id
_entity_poly.type
_entity_poly.pdbx_seq_one_letter_code
_entity_poly.pdbx_strand_id
1 'polypeptide(L)'
;MLRVAAGMLGLALVGSVGVGAVASSPDAVDLPAAAAEATPAVAESTPAAADLAVAETTHAAAAPSEEPATAGEATSEPVAPTKAAPEAPVIDAAPKAPAAQQLKVAPQALVTALNNPVLPGKCGLNIAIVLDLSNSLLDTHVASSKTAAKSVVDSLRGTPSSVGAYTFGTFAPDRTNVSIAKSSVSTTNGANTVNTKIGQFSRVPTSVGGTNWDAALRQIPTSQYDIVLFVTDGNPTAYGTPNSNGNQSVPRNNTDFGLRSDAVDLSTAVTAADALKNSGTFVMGLGVGADINMANIQAISGPVSGADYFKIDDYDKLTAKLTEIALKNCQGTVSIVKQVRELDGTLAPAAGWTINGRATDDISPFNAVTGTDGAVNFKVNNLVSSGRTVQFAEVQQSQHVLELQNSKNAKCTNNVTGANVPVTNSGTLGFTVTINPADAISCEVINAKIPLPVAKVTVTKNWVNAVDGDTASFTAGPETGSSTVPASGNVIVASFPQGSTVNVSEVLATATNKGSYTSTLKCTTATGTVAQGTLTGSFTLGASDVICAFTNTNKAATTMVQKQWIVDGKAYTNGQQPAGISAALTLTGATAPKWGTVYSGYFAGNTVTIDETTTIDPTMACKVTDSKVTLANGTKISNNVPYAAVLAAGDNSYTVTNTVKCTTVLTLLKFIDNSNGGTLVPGDFTLTAKPGTGEALTVAGANTVADANTKSVTAGLNYALSEASAGKPAYLQLSLQRYTGKLNADKSLANPDAWVDAESATVSVQTGKHEVYRFVNASVPTFALPLTGGTGNWTYMVVGGGILLVAILFTAWVLVRKFKTNR
;
A
#
# COMPACT_ATOMS: atom_id res chain seq x y z
N MET A 1 24.03 -12.25 -40.86
CA MET A 1 25.31 -12.33 -41.61
C MET A 1 26.34 -11.42 -40.93
N LEU A 2 27.59 -11.38 -41.41
CA LEU A 2 28.76 -11.04 -40.59
C LEU A 2 29.47 -9.74 -41.05
N ARG A 3 30.19 -9.07 -40.13
CA ARG A 3 31.23 -8.03 -40.33
C ARG A 3 30.78 -6.63 -40.80
N VAL A 4 31.56 -5.54 -40.60
CA VAL A 4 32.53 -5.08 -39.56
C VAL A 4 32.83 -3.60 -39.88
N ALA A 5 33.06 -2.74 -38.86
CA ALA A 5 33.83 -1.50 -39.01
C ALA A 5 34.38 -1.03 -37.65
N ALA A 6 35.61 -0.53 -37.60
CA ALA A 6 36.22 0.04 -36.39
C ALA A 6 37.42 0.95 -36.71
N GLY A 7 37.72 1.90 -35.82
CA GLY A 7 38.89 2.78 -35.83
C GLY A 7 38.58 4.26 -36.16
N MET A 8 39.45 5.24 -35.86
CA MET A 8 40.59 5.28 -34.92
C MET A 8 41.14 6.73 -34.84
N LEU A 9 42.01 7.01 -33.85
CA LEU A 9 42.98 8.13 -33.79
C LEU A 9 42.48 9.59 -33.57
N GLY A 10 43.35 10.39 -32.92
CA GLY A 10 43.23 11.84 -32.75
C GLY A 10 43.91 12.34 -31.46
N LEU A 11 45.14 12.88 -31.54
CA LEU A 11 45.92 13.34 -30.37
C LEU A 11 46.79 14.59 -30.68
N ALA A 12 46.47 15.73 -30.06
CA ALA A 12 47.31 16.92 -29.85
C ALA A 12 46.58 17.82 -28.80
N LEU A 13 47.14 18.47 -27.76
CA LEU A 13 48.50 18.90 -27.33
C LEU A 13 48.86 20.36 -27.73
N VAL A 14 49.47 21.11 -26.77
CA VAL A 14 49.77 22.57 -26.74
C VAL A 14 48.54 23.48 -26.46
N GLY A 15 48.59 24.54 -25.64
CA GLY A 15 49.61 24.94 -24.65
C GLY A 15 49.60 26.43 -24.17
N SER A 16 49.98 26.61 -22.89
CA SER A 16 50.65 27.78 -22.25
C SER A 16 50.01 29.18 -22.08
N VAL A 17 50.51 29.89 -21.02
CA VAL A 17 50.40 31.34 -20.66
C VAL A 17 49.04 31.80 -20.08
N GLY A 18 48.93 32.62 -19.02
CA GLY A 18 49.92 33.05 -18.00
C GLY A 18 49.63 34.41 -17.30
N VAL A 19 50.20 34.61 -16.09
CA VAL A 19 50.48 35.90 -15.37
C VAL A 19 49.33 36.67 -14.68
N GLY A 20 49.58 37.18 -13.45
CA GLY A 20 48.86 38.29 -12.77
C GLY A 20 47.60 37.91 -11.97
N ALA A 21 47.45 38.07 -10.64
CA ALA A 21 48.17 38.75 -9.56
C ALA A 21 47.96 40.28 -9.39
N VAL A 22 46.92 40.68 -8.62
CA VAL A 22 46.84 41.90 -7.78
C VAL A 22 46.02 41.55 -6.52
N ALA A 23 46.27 42.19 -5.39
CA ALA A 23 45.53 42.01 -4.13
C ALA A 23 44.84 43.31 -3.67
N SER A 24 43.71 43.19 -2.97
CA SER A 24 43.03 44.31 -2.30
C SER A 24 42.32 43.86 -1.02
N SER A 25 42.79 44.38 0.11
CA SER A 25 42.09 44.44 1.42
C SER A 25 41.47 45.85 1.57
N PRO A 26 40.68 46.20 2.61
CA PRO A 26 40.44 45.48 3.88
C PRO A 26 38.96 45.51 4.39
N ASP A 27 38.80 45.18 5.68
CA ASP A 27 37.73 45.56 6.64
C ASP A 27 36.30 45.04 6.47
N ALA A 28 35.94 44.06 7.32
CA ALA A 28 34.57 43.90 7.88
C ALA A 28 34.54 43.06 9.18
N VAL A 29 34.71 43.74 10.32
CA VAL A 29 34.12 43.50 11.67
C VAL A 29 34.15 42.08 12.31
N ASP A 30 34.59 42.03 13.58
CA ASP A 30 34.52 40.86 14.48
C ASP A 30 33.14 40.19 14.59
N LEU A 31 33.15 38.86 14.70
CA LEU A 31 32.07 38.10 15.33
C LEU A 31 32.45 37.85 16.80
N PRO A 32 31.72 38.39 17.79
CA PRO A 32 32.06 38.20 19.20
C PRO A 32 31.85 36.74 19.64
N ALA A 33 32.74 36.26 20.50
CA ALA A 33 32.60 34.94 21.12
C ALA A 33 31.32 34.84 21.97
N ALA A 34 30.70 33.67 21.99
CA ALA A 34 29.56 33.40 22.85
C ALA A 34 29.94 33.51 24.33
N ALA A 35 29.26 34.39 25.06
CA ALA A 35 29.41 34.53 26.50
C ALA A 35 28.85 33.30 27.25
N ALA A 36 29.32 33.09 28.48
CA ALA A 36 28.87 32.02 29.36
C ALA A 36 27.59 32.40 30.14
N GLU A 37 27.14 31.45 30.96
CA GLU A 37 26.12 31.57 32.03
C GLU A 37 24.64 31.77 31.61
N ALA A 38 23.89 30.66 31.67
CA ALA A 38 22.67 30.58 32.47
C ALA A 38 22.26 29.11 32.69
N THR A 39 22.29 28.63 33.94
CA THR A 39 21.67 27.34 34.30
C THR A 39 20.16 27.50 34.51
N PRO A 40 19.28 26.82 33.75
CA PRO A 40 17.86 26.82 34.02
C PRO A 40 17.56 25.93 35.23
N ALA A 41 16.95 26.50 36.28
CA ALA A 41 16.41 25.73 37.39
C ALA A 41 15.16 24.96 36.92
N VAL A 42 15.09 23.66 37.22
CA VAL A 42 13.88 22.85 36.98
C VAL A 42 12.91 23.10 38.12
N ALA A 43 11.70 23.57 37.80
CA ALA A 43 10.62 23.69 38.76
C ALA A 43 9.95 22.32 38.95
N GLU A 44 9.88 21.82 40.19
CA GLU A 44 9.09 20.64 40.53
C GLU A 44 7.59 21.00 40.53
N SER A 45 6.76 20.16 39.91
CA SER A 45 5.30 20.26 39.98
C SER A 45 4.72 18.95 40.52
N THR A 46 4.22 18.99 41.76
CA THR A 46 3.62 17.85 42.44
C THR A 46 2.20 17.55 41.96
N PRO A 47 1.82 16.26 41.82
CA PRO A 47 0.44 15.81 41.98
C PRO A 47 0.17 15.40 43.44
N ALA A 48 -1.08 15.51 43.89
CA ALA A 48 -1.44 15.35 45.30
C ALA A 48 -1.52 13.88 45.77
N ALA A 49 -1.13 13.64 47.02
CA ALA A 49 -1.50 12.44 47.76
C ALA A 49 -2.89 12.62 48.41
N ALA A 50 -3.67 11.55 48.50
CA ALA A 50 -4.90 11.52 49.29
C ALA A 50 -4.61 11.04 50.72
N ASP A 51 -5.15 11.76 51.70
CA ASP A 51 -4.90 11.53 53.13
C ASP A 51 -6.00 10.69 53.77
N LEU A 52 -5.61 9.73 54.63
CA LEU A 52 -6.48 9.00 55.56
C LEU A 52 -5.65 8.55 56.78
N ALA A 53 -5.42 9.48 57.69
CA ALA A 53 -4.76 9.20 58.97
C ALA A 53 -5.56 8.23 59.86
N VAL A 54 -4.83 7.36 60.58
CA VAL A 54 -5.33 6.59 61.73
C VAL A 54 -4.47 6.96 62.94
N ALA A 55 -5.10 7.43 64.02
CA ALA A 55 -4.41 7.85 65.23
C ALA A 55 -4.36 6.73 66.28
N GLU A 56 -3.24 6.62 66.99
CA GLU A 56 -3.14 5.83 68.22
C GLU A 56 -3.75 6.57 69.42
N THR A 57 -4.45 5.86 70.33
CA THR A 57 -4.48 6.23 71.76
C THR A 57 -4.82 5.04 72.68
N THR A 58 -3.80 4.56 73.38
CA THR A 58 -3.77 4.26 74.84
C THR A 58 -4.93 3.50 75.56
N HIS A 59 -4.51 2.39 76.19
CA HIS A 59 -4.66 2.07 77.63
C HIS A 59 -5.88 1.32 78.24
N ALA A 60 -5.53 0.68 79.37
CA ALA A 60 -6.33 0.21 80.50
C ALA A 60 -6.94 -1.21 80.43
N ALA A 61 -7.05 -1.83 81.61
CA ALA A 61 -7.48 -3.21 81.82
C ALA A 61 -8.41 -3.31 83.03
N ALA A 62 -9.35 -4.27 83.01
CA ALA A 62 -10.15 -4.69 84.16
C ALA A 62 -10.71 -6.12 83.96
N ALA A 63 -11.01 -6.77 85.09
CA ALA A 63 -11.74 -8.02 85.27
C ALA A 63 -12.41 -7.95 86.68
N PRO A 64 -13.21 -8.91 87.17
CA PRO A 64 -13.66 -10.19 86.61
C PRO A 64 -15.21 -10.39 86.75
N SER A 65 -15.65 -11.64 86.98
CA SER A 65 -17.02 -12.16 87.22
C SER A 65 -17.80 -12.63 85.95
N GLU A 66 -18.66 -13.65 86.00
CA GLU A 66 -19.13 -14.49 87.13
C GLU A 66 -19.53 -15.93 86.66
N GLU A 67 -19.44 -16.92 87.55
CA GLU A 67 -20.04 -18.28 87.43
C GLU A 67 -21.40 -18.29 88.20
N PRO A 68 -22.27 -19.36 88.26
CA PRO A 68 -21.92 -20.78 88.29
C PRO A 68 -22.90 -21.82 87.66
N ALA A 69 -22.57 -23.11 87.87
CA ALA A 69 -23.51 -24.23 88.17
C ALA A 69 -24.30 -24.92 87.03
N THR A 70 -24.56 -26.24 87.03
CA THR A 70 -24.14 -27.37 87.92
C THR A 70 -24.38 -28.74 87.28
N ALA A 71 -23.55 -29.74 87.65
CA ALA A 71 -23.80 -31.19 87.76
C ALA A 71 -24.28 -32.02 86.52
N GLY A 72 -23.94 -33.32 86.39
CA GLY A 72 -23.18 -34.18 87.31
C GLY A 72 -22.76 -35.55 86.73
N GLU A 73 -22.25 -36.40 87.63
CA GLU A 73 -21.60 -37.73 87.45
C GLU A 73 -22.42 -38.77 86.64
N ALA A 74 -21.83 -39.53 85.71
CA ALA A 74 -21.13 -40.85 85.84
C ALA A 74 -22.11 -42.07 85.96
N THR A 75 -21.76 -43.36 85.79
CA THR A 75 -20.50 -44.14 85.98
C THR A 75 -20.41 -45.39 85.07
N SER A 76 -19.24 -46.06 85.10
CA SER A 76 -19.01 -47.54 85.09
C SER A 76 -19.28 -48.43 83.86
N GLU A 77 -18.20 -49.09 83.41
CA GLU A 77 -18.16 -50.46 82.83
C GLU A 77 -18.37 -51.54 83.95
N PRO A 78 -18.01 -52.86 83.86
CA PRO A 78 -17.47 -53.69 82.76
C PRO A 78 -18.05 -55.14 82.67
N VAL A 79 -17.32 -56.01 81.94
CA VAL A 79 -17.20 -57.49 82.08
C VAL A 79 -18.02 -58.39 81.11
N ALA A 80 -17.31 -59.39 80.56
CA ALA A 80 -17.77 -60.55 79.76
C ALA A 80 -17.28 -61.85 80.48
N PRO A 81 -17.36 -63.09 79.95
CA PRO A 81 -17.96 -63.62 78.70
C PRO A 81 -18.87 -64.85 78.97
N THR A 82 -19.13 -65.72 77.98
CA THR A 82 -18.80 -67.18 77.99
C THR A 82 -19.38 -67.94 76.78
N LYS A 83 -18.78 -69.11 76.48
CA LYS A 83 -18.88 -69.98 75.28
C LYS A 83 -19.70 -71.26 75.56
N ALA A 84 -20.55 -71.72 74.63
CA ALA A 84 -20.73 -73.15 74.22
C ALA A 84 -21.96 -73.39 73.30
N ALA A 85 -21.94 -74.51 72.57
CA ALA A 85 -23.07 -75.19 71.87
C ALA A 85 -23.28 -76.60 72.53
N PRO A 86 -24.15 -77.56 72.10
CA PRO A 86 -24.47 -77.93 70.70
C PRO A 86 -25.89 -78.51 70.38
N GLU A 87 -26.05 -78.92 69.11
CA GLU A 87 -26.90 -80.02 68.57
C GLU A 87 -28.44 -79.93 68.47
N ALA A 88 -29.02 -80.90 67.72
CA ALA A 88 -30.32 -80.85 67.00
C ALA A 88 -31.09 -82.20 67.19
N PRO A 89 -31.91 -82.83 66.27
CA PRO A 89 -32.26 -82.55 64.86
C PRO A 89 -33.75 -82.83 64.45
N VAL A 90 -34.00 -82.89 63.11
CA VAL A 90 -35.15 -83.49 62.36
C VAL A 90 -36.57 -82.93 62.60
N ILE A 91 -37.55 -82.87 61.66
CA ILE A 91 -37.69 -82.89 60.16
C ILE A 91 -38.99 -82.07 59.86
N ASP A 92 -39.46 -81.75 58.63
CA ASP A 92 -39.17 -82.14 57.24
C ASP A 92 -39.25 -80.86 56.33
N ALA A 93 -39.50 -80.76 55.01
CA ALA A 93 -39.96 -81.67 53.94
C ALA A 93 -39.44 -81.22 52.54
N ALA A 94 -39.97 -81.84 51.46
CA ALA A 94 -39.49 -81.73 50.08
C ALA A 94 -40.64 -81.56 49.04
N PRO A 95 -40.43 -81.52 47.70
CA PRO A 95 -39.15 -81.52 46.95
C PRO A 95 -39.05 -80.55 45.74
N LYS A 96 -37.82 -80.22 45.31
CA LYS A 96 -37.45 -80.10 43.88
C LYS A 96 -35.94 -80.31 43.67
N ALA A 97 -35.54 -80.62 42.44
CA ALA A 97 -34.24 -81.20 42.08
C ALA A 97 -33.51 -80.40 40.97
N PRO A 98 -32.26 -80.76 40.59
CA PRO A 98 -31.26 -81.59 41.26
C PRO A 98 -30.01 -80.77 41.68
N ALA A 99 -29.02 -81.42 42.31
CA ALA A 99 -27.84 -80.72 42.84
C ALA A 99 -26.86 -80.24 41.75
N ALA A 100 -26.52 -78.94 41.79
CA ALA A 100 -25.25 -78.42 41.29
C ALA A 100 -24.25 -78.34 42.48
N GLN A 101 -22.96 -78.56 42.20
CA GLN A 101 -21.93 -78.59 43.25
C GLN A 101 -21.74 -77.22 43.90
N GLN A 102 -21.44 -77.19 45.21
CA GLN A 102 -21.01 -75.97 45.89
C GLN A 102 -19.71 -75.45 45.24
N LEU A 103 -19.80 -74.36 44.48
CA LEU A 103 -18.64 -73.50 44.25
C LEU A 103 -18.24 -72.89 45.59
N LYS A 104 -17.21 -73.47 46.20
CA LYS A 104 -16.41 -72.81 47.22
C LYS A 104 -15.82 -71.56 46.56
N VAL A 105 -16.44 -70.40 46.79
CA VAL A 105 -15.93 -69.13 46.24
C VAL A 105 -14.54 -68.91 46.82
N ALA A 106 -13.53 -69.07 45.98
CA ALA A 106 -12.16 -68.71 46.35
C ALA A 106 -12.13 -67.22 46.68
N PRO A 107 -11.34 -66.77 47.69
CA PRO A 107 -11.10 -65.35 47.86
C PRO A 107 -10.56 -64.81 46.53
N GLN A 108 -11.17 -63.73 46.03
CA GLN A 108 -10.63 -63.05 44.85
C GLN A 108 -9.21 -62.61 45.20
N ALA A 109 -8.23 -63.12 44.45
CA ALA A 109 -6.85 -62.70 44.65
C ALA A 109 -6.79 -61.20 44.39
N LEU A 110 -6.21 -60.44 45.35
CA LEU A 110 -5.87 -59.05 45.07
C LEU A 110 -4.98 -59.03 43.82
N VAL A 111 -5.20 -58.05 42.95
CA VAL A 111 -4.29 -57.76 41.84
C VAL A 111 -2.90 -57.61 42.44
N THR A 112 -1.93 -58.38 41.94
CA THR A 112 -0.55 -58.36 42.47
C THR A 112 0.11 -57.04 42.10
N ALA A 113 -0.03 -56.07 43.01
CA ALA A 113 0.47 -54.71 42.87
C ALA A 113 1.95 -54.71 42.45
N LEU A 114 2.29 -53.85 41.50
CA LEU A 114 3.66 -53.68 41.05
C LEU A 114 4.48 -52.90 42.08
N ASN A 115 5.74 -53.31 42.26
CA ASN A 115 6.73 -52.47 42.94
C ASN A 115 6.94 -51.16 42.17
N ASN A 116 7.34 -50.11 42.86
CA ASN A 116 7.73 -48.86 42.23
C ASN A 116 8.92 -49.04 41.27
N PRO A 117 8.98 -48.26 40.16
CA PRO A 117 10.20 -48.09 39.38
C PRO A 117 11.27 -47.36 40.23
N VAL A 118 12.52 -47.35 39.77
CA VAL A 118 13.58 -46.58 40.45
C VAL A 118 13.37 -45.08 40.23
N LEU A 119 13.16 -44.31 41.31
CA LEU A 119 13.04 -42.85 41.25
C LEU A 119 14.31 -42.24 40.61
N PRO A 120 14.20 -41.40 39.56
CA PRO A 120 15.36 -40.81 38.91
C PRO A 120 16.22 -39.95 39.85
N GLY A 121 17.48 -40.33 40.03
CA GLY A 121 18.47 -39.65 40.88
C GLY A 121 19.01 -38.33 40.32
N LYS A 122 18.11 -37.43 39.90
CA LYS A 122 18.38 -36.11 39.33
C LYS A 122 17.69 -35.02 40.15
N CYS A 123 18.31 -33.84 40.23
CA CYS A 123 17.56 -32.60 40.51
C CYS A 123 16.83 -32.17 39.24
N GLY A 124 15.65 -31.57 39.38
CA GLY A 124 14.74 -31.35 38.25
C GLY A 124 13.83 -32.55 38.01
N LEU A 125 12.82 -32.71 38.87
CA LEU A 125 11.80 -33.76 38.74
C LEU A 125 10.51 -33.21 38.15
N ASN A 126 9.84 -34.04 37.36
CA ASN A 126 8.46 -33.83 36.95
C ASN A 126 7.56 -34.45 38.03
N ILE A 127 6.90 -33.61 38.82
CA ILE A 127 6.11 -34.02 40.00
C ILE A 127 4.61 -33.81 39.74
N ALA A 128 3.80 -34.82 40.00
CA ALA A 128 2.34 -34.69 40.13
C ALA A 128 1.97 -34.74 41.61
N ILE A 129 1.38 -33.68 42.15
CA ILE A 129 0.84 -33.65 43.52
C ILE A 129 -0.64 -34.04 43.44
N VAL A 130 -1.06 -35.08 44.15
CA VAL A 130 -2.47 -35.49 44.22
C VAL A 130 -2.99 -35.20 45.61
N LEU A 131 -4.01 -34.34 45.69
CA LEU A 131 -4.62 -33.89 46.93
C LEU A 131 -6.02 -34.48 47.06
N ASP A 132 -6.20 -35.31 48.07
CA ASP A 132 -7.51 -35.71 48.56
C ASP A 132 -8.27 -34.48 49.09
N LEU A 133 -9.53 -34.33 48.67
CA LEU A 133 -10.45 -33.29 49.13
C LEU A 133 -11.77 -33.90 49.67
N SER A 134 -11.80 -35.21 49.94
CA SER A 134 -12.97 -35.96 50.40
C SER A 134 -13.38 -35.64 51.85
N ASN A 135 -14.59 -36.02 52.23
CA ASN A 135 -15.23 -35.61 53.49
C ASN A 135 -14.69 -36.32 54.74
N SER A 136 -13.70 -37.21 54.63
CA SER A 136 -12.91 -37.67 55.79
C SER A 136 -12.10 -36.52 56.41
N LEU A 137 -11.59 -35.64 55.54
CA LEU A 137 -10.73 -34.53 55.90
C LEU A 137 -11.51 -33.38 56.54
N LEU A 138 -10.97 -32.80 57.60
CA LEU A 138 -11.38 -31.46 58.07
C LEU A 138 -10.93 -30.38 57.06
N ASP A 139 -11.63 -29.24 57.01
CA ASP A 139 -11.24 -28.13 56.13
C ASP A 139 -9.86 -27.54 56.46
N THR A 140 -9.43 -27.66 57.72
CA THR A 140 -8.05 -27.39 58.16
C THR A 140 -7.05 -28.32 57.48
N HIS A 141 -7.35 -29.63 57.36
CA HIS A 141 -6.48 -30.60 56.69
C HIS A 141 -6.34 -30.29 55.19
N VAL A 142 -7.42 -29.86 54.53
CA VAL A 142 -7.37 -29.39 53.13
C VAL A 142 -6.58 -28.09 52.99
N ALA A 143 -6.75 -27.13 53.91
CA ALA A 143 -5.99 -25.89 53.91
C ALA A 143 -4.47 -26.14 54.10
N SER A 144 -4.10 -27.02 55.03
CA SER A 144 -2.71 -27.43 55.25
C SER A 144 -2.16 -28.27 54.10
N SER A 145 -2.97 -29.13 53.46
CA SER A 145 -2.59 -29.86 52.24
C SER A 145 -2.24 -28.93 51.08
N LYS A 146 -3.08 -27.91 50.83
CA LYS A 146 -2.81 -26.85 49.84
C LYS A 146 -1.54 -26.06 50.20
N THR A 147 -1.33 -25.79 51.48
CA THR A 147 -0.13 -25.06 51.97
C THR A 147 1.14 -25.86 51.77
N ALA A 148 1.13 -27.16 52.10
CA ALA A 148 2.24 -28.07 51.87
C ALA A 148 2.55 -28.23 50.37
N ALA A 149 1.53 -28.36 49.52
CA ALA A 149 1.70 -28.42 48.07
C ALA A 149 2.30 -27.14 47.47
N LYS A 150 1.93 -25.96 47.98
CA LYS A 150 2.59 -24.70 47.62
C LYS A 150 4.04 -24.64 48.10
N SER A 151 4.33 -25.15 49.30
CA SER A 151 5.69 -25.21 49.82
C SER A 151 6.62 -26.08 48.96
N VAL A 152 6.12 -27.17 48.34
CA VAL A 152 6.88 -27.93 47.32
C VAL A 152 7.22 -27.04 46.11
N VAL A 153 6.26 -26.31 45.59
CA VAL A 153 6.45 -25.40 44.44
C VAL A 153 7.46 -24.30 44.74
N ASP A 154 7.35 -23.64 45.90
CA ASP A 154 8.31 -22.61 46.33
C ASP A 154 9.70 -23.18 46.61
N SER A 155 9.79 -24.39 47.16
CA SER A 155 11.06 -25.07 47.44
C SER A 155 11.75 -25.54 46.16
N LEU A 156 11.00 -25.93 45.13
CA LEU A 156 11.53 -26.30 43.82
C LEU A 156 11.82 -25.10 42.90
N ARG A 157 11.43 -23.89 43.28
CA ARG A 157 11.66 -22.67 42.51
C ARG A 157 13.16 -22.47 42.26
N GLY A 158 13.55 -22.29 41.01
CA GLY A 158 14.97 -22.17 40.64
C GLY A 158 15.65 -23.49 40.26
N THR A 159 14.92 -24.62 40.22
CA THR A 159 15.41 -25.93 39.71
C THR A 159 14.77 -26.28 38.36
N PRO A 160 15.32 -27.23 37.57
CA PRO A 160 14.69 -27.76 36.35
C PRO A 160 13.44 -28.65 36.60
N SER A 161 12.68 -28.35 37.66
CA SER A 161 11.51 -29.13 38.06
C SER A 161 10.23 -28.60 37.42
N SER A 162 9.26 -29.49 37.22
CA SER A 162 7.92 -29.12 36.77
C SER A 162 6.87 -29.76 37.66
N VAL A 163 5.86 -28.98 38.05
CA VAL A 163 4.78 -29.43 38.95
C VAL A 163 3.45 -29.41 38.18
N GLY A 164 2.72 -30.52 38.26
CA GLY A 164 1.28 -30.56 38.06
C GLY A 164 0.59 -30.88 39.39
N ALA A 165 -0.69 -30.55 39.52
CA ALA A 165 -1.46 -30.88 40.72
C ALA A 165 -2.90 -31.28 40.38
N TYR A 166 -3.40 -32.27 41.09
CA TYR A 166 -4.61 -33.01 40.80
C TYR A 166 -5.43 -33.13 42.08
N THR A 167 -6.75 -33.01 41.98
CA THR A 167 -7.66 -33.10 43.13
C THR A 167 -8.68 -34.22 42.93
N PHE A 168 -9.21 -34.77 44.02
CA PHE A 168 -10.28 -35.76 43.94
C PHE A 168 -11.24 -35.73 45.13
N GLY A 169 -12.44 -36.24 44.86
CA GLY A 169 -13.46 -36.65 45.83
C GLY A 169 -14.11 -37.94 45.31
N THR A 170 -15.43 -37.97 45.17
CA THR A 170 -16.14 -39.03 44.41
C THR A 170 -15.70 -39.04 42.93
N PHE A 171 -15.19 -37.91 42.43
CA PHE A 171 -14.73 -37.71 41.04
C PHE A 171 -13.29 -37.19 41.00
N ALA A 172 -12.64 -37.34 39.84
CA ALA A 172 -11.32 -36.81 39.56
C ALA A 172 -11.20 -36.36 38.08
N PRO A 173 -10.96 -35.07 37.78
CA PRO A 173 -11.08 -33.95 38.71
C PRO A 173 -12.47 -33.93 39.37
N ASP A 174 -12.58 -33.40 40.58
CA ASP A 174 -13.76 -33.50 41.46
C ASP A 174 -15.05 -32.78 40.98
N ARG A 175 -15.07 -32.29 39.73
CA ARG A 175 -16.09 -31.46 39.09
C ARG A 175 -16.19 -30.02 39.59
N THR A 176 -15.52 -29.65 40.69
CA THR A 176 -15.44 -28.26 41.17
C THR A 176 -14.09 -27.60 40.90
N ASN A 177 -13.02 -28.38 40.86
CA ASN A 177 -11.65 -27.92 40.59
C ASN A 177 -11.16 -28.35 39.20
N VAL A 178 -10.17 -27.62 38.68
CA VAL A 178 -9.50 -27.91 37.40
C VAL A 178 -8.05 -28.30 37.68
N SER A 179 -7.70 -29.55 37.36
CA SER A 179 -6.33 -30.08 37.58
C SER A 179 -5.29 -29.26 36.80
N ILE A 180 -4.19 -28.96 37.47
CA ILE A 180 -3.08 -28.14 36.98
C ILE A 180 -2.17 -29.03 36.13
N ALA A 181 -2.20 -28.82 34.82
CA ALA A 181 -1.27 -29.45 33.90
C ALA A 181 0.19 -29.11 34.22
N LYS A 182 1.10 -30.06 33.95
CA LYS A 182 2.53 -29.97 34.24
C LYS A 182 3.14 -28.64 33.78
N SER A 183 3.56 -27.83 34.73
CA SER A 183 4.08 -26.48 34.51
C SER A 183 5.48 -26.37 35.13
N SER A 184 6.44 -25.75 34.43
CA SER A 184 7.77 -25.53 35.03
C SER A 184 7.71 -24.52 36.17
N VAL A 185 8.47 -24.81 37.24
CA VAL A 185 8.61 -23.94 38.41
C VAL A 185 10.00 -23.30 38.49
N SER A 186 10.83 -23.43 37.44
CA SER A 186 12.19 -22.87 37.40
C SER A 186 12.25 -21.36 37.69
N THR A 187 11.29 -20.60 37.17
CA THR A 187 11.19 -19.15 37.39
C THR A 187 10.20 -18.80 38.50
N THR A 188 10.40 -17.64 39.14
CA THR A 188 9.45 -17.08 40.12
C THR A 188 8.05 -16.93 39.54
N ASN A 189 7.92 -16.55 38.27
CA ASN A 189 6.62 -16.42 37.60
C ASN A 189 5.94 -17.78 37.39
N GLY A 190 6.69 -18.83 37.00
CA GLY A 190 6.19 -20.20 36.88
C GLY A 190 5.70 -20.75 38.22
N ALA A 191 6.52 -20.64 39.26
CA ALA A 191 6.15 -21.03 40.63
C ALA A 191 4.89 -20.29 41.12
N ASN A 192 4.83 -18.96 40.96
CA ASN A 192 3.66 -18.16 41.34
C ASN A 192 2.39 -18.57 40.57
N THR A 193 2.51 -18.93 39.29
CA THR A 193 1.39 -19.39 38.46
C THR A 193 0.80 -20.71 38.98
N VAL A 194 1.65 -21.67 39.37
CA VAL A 194 1.20 -22.93 39.97
C VAL A 194 0.61 -22.69 41.36
N ASN A 195 1.30 -21.91 42.21
CA ASN A 195 0.86 -21.58 43.56
C ASN A 195 -0.50 -20.86 43.61
N THR A 196 -0.78 -19.98 42.65
CA THR A 196 -2.07 -19.29 42.54
C THR A 196 -3.20 -20.27 42.26
N LYS A 197 -3.00 -21.21 41.32
CA LYS A 197 -3.98 -22.24 40.96
C LYS A 197 -4.19 -23.25 42.10
N ILE A 198 -3.13 -23.68 42.81
CA ILE A 198 -3.27 -24.52 44.02
C ILE A 198 -4.08 -23.76 45.09
N GLY A 199 -3.86 -22.44 45.22
CA GLY A 199 -4.65 -21.59 46.11
C GLY A 199 -6.15 -21.58 45.81
N GLN A 200 -6.54 -21.72 44.53
CA GLN A 200 -7.93 -21.73 44.07
C GLN A 200 -8.68 -23.06 44.33
N PHE A 201 -7.97 -24.17 44.63
CA PHE A 201 -8.61 -25.45 44.92
C PHE A 201 -9.58 -25.34 46.11
N SER A 202 -10.82 -25.77 45.92
CA SER A 202 -11.93 -25.60 46.86
C SER A 202 -12.48 -26.95 47.33
N ARG A 203 -13.05 -26.99 48.55
CA ARG A 203 -13.71 -28.17 49.11
C ARG A 203 -14.81 -28.68 48.16
N VAL A 204 -14.86 -29.98 47.95
CA VAL A 204 -15.91 -30.64 47.16
C VAL A 204 -17.26 -30.59 47.89
N PRO A 205 -18.40 -30.45 47.20
CA PRO A 205 -19.72 -30.48 47.84
C PRO A 205 -19.98 -31.80 48.56
N THR A 206 -20.73 -31.76 49.67
CA THR A 206 -20.99 -32.93 50.52
C THR A 206 -21.61 -34.12 49.77
N SER A 207 -22.38 -33.87 48.71
CA SER A 207 -22.99 -34.88 47.83
C SER A 207 -22.02 -35.60 46.89
N VAL A 208 -20.75 -35.18 46.80
CA VAL A 208 -19.69 -35.77 45.96
C VAL A 208 -18.33 -35.89 46.70
N GLY A 209 -18.37 -35.97 48.02
CA GLY A 209 -17.19 -36.03 48.90
C GLY A 209 -16.77 -37.43 49.34
N GLY A 210 -17.00 -38.45 48.51
CA GLY A 210 -16.36 -39.76 48.62
C GLY A 210 -14.87 -39.72 48.30
N THR A 211 -14.20 -40.88 48.31
CA THR A 211 -12.74 -40.99 48.26
C THR A 211 -12.32 -41.92 47.09
N ASN A 212 -12.33 -41.42 45.85
CA ASN A 212 -12.14 -42.23 44.64
C ASN A 212 -10.67 -42.26 44.17
N TRP A 213 -9.85 -43.13 44.77
CA TRP A 213 -8.42 -43.27 44.42
C TRP A 213 -8.19 -43.76 42.97
N ASP A 214 -9.07 -44.61 42.44
CA ASP A 214 -9.00 -45.10 41.06
C ASP A 214 -9.10 -43.96 40.02
N ALA A 215 -10.10 -43.08 40.16
CA ALA A 215 -10.19 -41.89 39.33
C ALA A 215 -9.03 -40.91 39.62
N ALA A 216 -8.65 -40.74 40.89
CA ALA A 216 -7.57 -39.83 41.31
C ALA A 216 -6.22 -40.15 40.67
N LEU A 217 -5.93 -41.44 40.44
CA LEU A 217 -4.73 -41.92 39.76
C LEU A 217 -4.91 -41.91 38.23
N ARG A 218 -6.05 -42.33 37.69
CA ARG A 218 -6.30 -42.37 36.23
C ARG A 218 -6.38 -40.99 35.56
N GLN A 219 -6.67 -39.90 36.30
CA GLN A 219 -6.61 -38.55 35.74
C GLN A 219 -5.17 -38.06 35.44
N ILE A 220 -4.15 -38.76 35.94
CA ILE A 220 -2.75 -38.38 35.79
C ILE A 220 -2.22 -38.97 34.47
N PRO A 221 -1.74 -38.14 33.52
CA PRO A 221 -1.14 -38.65 32.28
C PRO A 221 0.10 -39.51 32.55
N THR A 222 0.07 -40.74 32.03
CA THR A 222 1.22 -41.66 32.02
C THR A 222 2.41 -41.05 31.27
N SER A 223 3.62 -41.49 31.63
CA SER A 223 4.90 -41.04 31.05
C SER A 223 5.21 -39.53 31.16
N GLN A 224 4.38 -38.71 31.82
CA GLN A 224 4.65 -37.26 31.97
C GLN A 224 5.40 -36.90 33.25
N TYR A 225 5.37 -37.74 34.28
CA TYR A 225 5.90 -37.46 35.61
C TYR A 225 6.93 -38.50 36.05
N ASP A 226 8.01 -38.05 36.67
CA ASP A 226 8.99 -38.89 37.34
C ASP A 226 8.43 -39.45 38.67
N ILE A 227 7.57 -38.67 39.34
CA ILE A 227 6.96 -39.01 40.63
C ILE A 227 5.53 -38.45 40.78
N VAL A 228 4.67 -39.25 41.41
CA VAL A 228 3.35 -38.88 41.95
C VAL A 228 3.45 -38.85 43.47
N LEU A 229 3.02 -37.76 44.09
CA LEU A 229 2.93 -37.56 45.54
C LEU A 229 1.45 -37.64 45.94
N PHE A 230 1.01 -38.78 46.48
CA PHE A 230 -0.40 -39.08 46.74
C PHE A 230 -0.76 -38.82 48.20
N VAL A 231 -1.38 -37.67 48.48
CA VAL A 231 -1.74 -37.22 49.84
C VAL A 231 -3.20 -37.56 50.14
N THR A 232 -3.43 -38.32 51.21
CA THR A 232 -4.77 -38.78 51.66
C THR A 232 -4.73 -39.15 53.15
N ASP A 233 -5.86 -39.08 53.85
CA ASP A 233 -6.01 -39.58 55.23
C ASP A 233 -6.68 -40.97 55.30
N GLY A 234 -7.51 -41.30 54.31
CA GLY A 234 -8.55 -42.30 54.45
C GLY A 234 -8.33 -43.64 53.76
N ASN A 235 -9.44 -44.23 53.35
CA ASN A 235 -9.54 -45.45 52.55
C ASN A 235 -10.28 -45.12 51.25
N PRO A 236 -10.03 -45.84 50.13
CA PRO A 236 -10.83 -45.66 48.93
C PRO A 236 -12.28 -46.14 49.18
N THR A 237 -13.26 -45.33 48.79
CA THR A 237 -14.71 -45.55 49.02
C THR A 237 -15.55 -45.45 47.75
N ALA A 238 -14.90 -45.26 46.61
CA ALA A 238 -15.54 -45.26 45.30
C ALA A 238 -14.49 -45.58 44.23
N TYR A 239 -14.97 -45.96 43.04
CA TYR A 239 -14.16 -46.23 41.86
C TYR A 239 -14.85 -45.75 40.58
N GLY A 240 -14.17 -45.86 39.44
CA GLY A 240 -14.75 -45.63 38.13
C GLY A 240 -15.14 -44.16 37.90
N THR A 241 -16.22 -43.95 37.15
CA THR A 241 -16.89 -42.65 37.04
C THR A 241 -18.34 -42.82 37.51
N PRO A 242 -18.62 -42.59 38.81
CA PRO A 242 -19.96 -42.81 39.38
C PRO A 242 -21.06 -42.05 38.64
N ASN A 243 -22.16 -42.74 38.35
CA ASN A 243 -23.29 -42.17 37.62
C ASN A 243 -24.63 -42.74 38.11
N SER A 244 -25.61 -41.85 38.25
CA SER A 244 -26.99 -42.20 38.65
C SER A 244 -27.83 -42.69 37.47
N ASN A 245 -27.39 -42.42 36.24
CA ASN A 245 -28.12 -42.66 34.99
C ASN A 245 -27.25 -43.50 34.05
N GLY A 246 -27.51 -44.81 33.96
CA GLY A 246 -26.68 -45.79 33.25
C GLY A 246 -26.72 -45.75 31.71
N ASN A 247 -26.50 -44.57 31.11
CA ASN A 247 -26.52 -44.37 29.65
C ASN A 247 -25.29 -43.61 29.11
N GLN A 248 -24.09 -44.03 29.52
CA GLN A 248 -22.83 -43.68 28.87
C GLN A 248 -21.78 -44.80 29.04
N SER A 249 -20.83 -44.90 28.12
CA SER A 249 -19.96 -46.07 27.90
C SER A 249 -18.81 -46.26 28.92
N VAL A 250 -19.15 -46.35 30.20
CA VAL A 250 -18.29 -46.87 31.28
C VAL A 250 -18.89 -48.18 31.84
N PRO A 251 -18.13 -48.98 32.62
CA PRO A 251 -18.62 -50.24 33.19
C PRO A 251 -19.97 -50.08 33.92
N ARG A 252 -20.86 -51.06 33.70
CA ARG A 252 -22.31 -50.96 33.95
C ARG A 252 -22.66 -50.40 35.32
N ASN A 253 -23.50 -49.36 35.33
CA ASN A 253 -24.35 -48.99 36.47
C ASN A 253 -23.61 -48.80 37.80
N ASN A 254 -22.38 -48.24 37.76
CA ASN A 254 -21.65 -47.87 38.95
C ASN A 254 -22.31 -46.66 39.63
N THR A 255 -23.11 -46.94 40.66
CA THR A 255 -23.78 -45.96 41.52
C THR A 255 -23.03 -45.74 42.85
N ASP A 256 -21.72 -46.06 42.94
CA ASP A 256 -20.99 -45.86 44.18
C ASP A 256 -20.44 -44.43 44.29
N PHE A 257 -21.02 -43.65 45.20
CA PHE A 257 -20.67 -42.25 45.38
C PHE A 257 -19.74 -41.99 46.58
N GLY A 258 -19.27 -43.02 47.31
CA GLY A 258 -18.39 -42.81 48.47
C GLY A 258 -18.94 -43.24 49.83
N LEU A 259 -19.96 -44.10 49.88
CA LEU A 259 -20.75 -44.33 51.11
C LEU A 259 -20.22 -45.48 52.00
N ARG A 260 -19.29 -46.30 51.51
CA ARG A 260 -18.57 -47.33 52.23
C ARG A 260 -17.27 -47.65 51.48
N SER A 261 -16.42 -48.53 52.01
CA SER A 261 -15.26 -49.06 51.28
C SER A 261 -15.53 -50.50 50.85
N ASP A 262 -15.54 -50.77 49.55
CA ASP A 262 -15.67 -52.10 48.96
C ASP A 262 -14.33 -52.55 48.34
N ALA A 263 -14.11 -53.86 48.23
CA ALA A 263 -12.85 -54.41 47.69
C ALA A 263 -12.55 -54.02 46.22
N VAL A 264 -13.55 -53.54 45.48
CA VAL A 264 -13.41 -52.99 44.13
C VAL A 264 -12.68 -51.64 44.12
N ASP A 265 -12.84 -50.83 45.17
CA ASP A 265 -12.26 -49.48 45.24
C ASP A 265 -10.73 -49.55 45.31
N LEU A 266 -10.22 -50.42 46.18
CA LEU A 266 -8.78 -50.65 46.31
C LEU A 266 -8.20 -51.37 45.08
N SER A 267 -8.84 -52.41 44.58
CA SER A 267 -8.28 -53.21 43.47
C SER A 267 -8.26 -52.46 42.13
N THR A 268 -9.21 -51.55 41.89
CA THR A 268 -9.15 -50.61 40.76
C THR A 268 -8.10 -49.53 40.98
N ALA A 269 -7.96 -48.97 42.19
CA ALA A 269 -6.89 -48.02 42.51
C ALA A 269 -5.47 -48.62 42.35
N VAL A 270 -5.26 -49.87 42.74
CA VAL A 270 -4.02 -50.62 42.46
C VAL A 270 -3.77 -50.73 40.96
N THR A 271 -4.80 -51.09 40.18
CA THR A 271 -4.71 -51.17 38.71
C THR A 271 -4.34 -49.82 38.08
N ALA A 272 -4.86 -48.70 38.62
CA ALA A 272 -4.53 -47.35 38.19
C ALA A 272 -3.09 -46.94 38.55
N ALA A 273 -2.63 -47.26 39.76
CA ALA A 273 -1.25 -47.02 40.18
C ALA A 273 -0.26 -47.86 39.37
N ASP A 274 -0.59 -49.12 39.08
CA ASP A 274 0.23 -50.02 38.28
C ASP A 274 0.36 -49.53 36.82
N ALA A 275 -0.66 -48.87 36.26
CA ALA A 275 -0.56 -48.21 34.95
C ALA A 275 0.46 -47.05 34.95
N LEU A 276 0.54 -46.28 36.04
CA LEU A 276 1.54 -45.21 36.22
C LEU A 276 2.95 -45.79 36.41
N LYS A 277 3.10 -46.79 37.28
CA LYS A 277 4.38 -47.48 37.56
C LYS A 277 4.95 -48.16 36.32
N ASN A 278 4.10 -48.81 35.50
CA ASN A 278 4.49 -49.35 34.19
C ASN A 278 4.98 -48.28 33.20
N SER A 279 4.56 -47.02 33.36
CA SER A 279 5.03 -45.89 32.54
C SER A 279 6.32 -45.22 33.08
N GLY A 280 6.91 -45.78 34.15
CA GLY A 280 8.14 -45.29 34.78
C GLY A 280 7.94 -44.25 35.88
N THR A 281 6.69 -43.91 36.23
CA THR A 281 6.37 -42.96 37.29
C THR A 281 6.43 -43.62 38.67
N PHE A 282 7.22 -43.06 39.58
CA PHE A 282 7.23 -43.47 40.99
C PHE A 282 5.93 -43.02 41.69
N VAL A 283 5.19 -43.91 42.34
CA VAL A 283 3.98 -43.57 43.10
C VAL A 283 4.32 -43.57 44.59
N MET A 284 4.35 -42.39 45.20
CA MET A 284 4.68 -42.21 46.61
C MET A 284 3.41 -41.98 47.45
N GLY A 285 3.16 -42.86 48.42
CA GLY A 285 2.02 -42.79 49.32
C GLY A 285 2.28 -41.90 50.54
N LEU A 286 1.44 -40.91 50.78
CA LEU A 286 1.56 -39.96 51.90
C LEU A 286 0.29 -40.02 52.74
N GLY A 287 0.26 -40.98 53.66
CA GLY A 287 -0.82 -41.14 54.62
C GLY A 287 -0.67 -40.14 55.75
N VAL A 288 -1.69 -39.31 56.01
CA VAL A 288 -1.63 -38.24 57.01
C VAL A 288 -2.76 -38.34 58.04
N GLY A 289 -2.43 -38.15 59.32
CA GLY A 289 -3.40 -38.19 60.43
C GLY A 289 -3.46 -39.51 61.20
N ALA A 290 -4.56 -39.70 61.94
CA ALA A 290 -4.72 -40.80 62.90
C ALA A 290 -5.04 -42.13 62.21
N ASP A 291 -6.21 -42.21 61.54
CA ASP A 291 -6.91 -43.45 61.15
C ASP A 291 -6.53 -44.01 59.77
N ILE A 292 -5.29 -43.77 59.34
CA ILE A 292 -4.78 -44.19 58.03
C ILE A 292 -4.65 -45.71 57.94
N ASN A 293 -5.22 -46.32 56.89
CA ASN A 293 -4.93 -47.71 56.54
C ASN A 293 -3.64 -47.80 55.70
N MET A 294 -2.52 -47.99 56.39
CA MET A 294 -1.21 -48.10 55.73
C MET A 294 -1.09 -49.26 54.74
N ALA A 295 -1.85 -50.34 54.89
CA ALA A 295 -1.84 -51.47 53.94
C ALA A 295 -2.45 -51.08 52.58
N ASN A 296 -3.46 -50.22 52.58
CA ASN A 296 -4.06 -49.69 51.35
C ASN A 296 -3.10 -48.70 50.65
N ILE A 297 -2.42 -47.84 51.42
CA ILE A 297 -1.36 -46.95 50.90
C ILE A 297 -0.20 -47.76 50.29
N GLN A 298 0.24 -48.82 50.98
CA GLN A 298 1.27 -49.75 50.51
C GLN A 298 0.86 -50.46 49.21
N ALA A 299 -0.42 -50.80 49.03
CA ALA A 299 -0.90 -51.48 47.83
C ALA A 299 -0.82 -50.61 46.57
N ILE A 300 -1.06 -49.31 46.64
CA ILE A 300 -0.92 -48.41 45.48
C ILE A 300 0.54 -48.00 45.22
N SER A 301 1.32 -47.74 46.27
CA SER A 301 2.70 -47.23 46.16
C SER A 301 3.74 -48.34 45.96
N GLY A 302 4.04 -49.09 47.02
CA GLY A 302 5.02 -50.17 47.06
C GLY A 302 5.33 -50.60 48.49
N PRO A 303 6.11 -51.66 48.69
CA PRO A 303 6.32 -52.28 50.01
C PRO A 303 7.29 -51.54 50.95
N VAL A 304 8.04 -50.53 50.49
CA VAL A 304 9.15 -49.95 51.26
C VAL A 304 8.71 -48.72 52.07
N SER A 305 8.37 -48.92 53.34
CA SER A 305 8.21 -47.82 54.30
C SER A 305 9.45 -46.92 54.34
N GLY A 306 9.26 -45.61 54.26
CA GLY A 306 10.33 -44.62 54.21
C GLY A 306 10.91 -44.35 52.80
N ALA A 307 10.37 -45.00 51.76
CA ALA A 307 10.70 -44.73 50.36
C ALA A 307 9.45 -44.72 49.46
N ASP A 308 8.70 -45.81 49.42
CA ASP A 308 7.44 -45.92 48.67
C ASP A 308 6.30 -45.18 49.39
N TYR A 309 6.28 -45.24 50.72
CA TYR A 309 5.27 -44.55 51.51
C TYR A 309 5.79 -44.00 52.84
N PHE A 310 5.07 -43.00 53.37
CA PHE A 310 5.29 -42.41 54.69
C PHE A 310 3.95 -42.32 55.44
N LYS A 311 3.98 -42.58 56.76
CA LYS A 311 2.96 -42.07 57.69
C LYS A 311 3.44 -40.71 58.21
N ILE A 312 2.52 -39.76 58.29
CA ILE A 312 2.74 -38.40 58.78
C ILE A 312 1.68 -38.13 59.84
N ASP A 313 2.10 -37.86 61.08
CA ASP A 313 1.16 -37.81 62.23
C ASP A 313 0.11 -36.70 62.10
N ASP A 314 0.50 -35.57 61.49
CA ASP A 314 -0.30 -34.35 61.38
C ASP A 314 0.04 -33.59 60.07
N TYR A 315 -0.94 -32.90 59.50
CA TYR A 315 -0.79 -32.07 58.32
C TYR A 315 0.22 -30.92 58.48
N ASP A 316 0.46 -30.42 59.70
CA ASP A 316 1.52 -29.43 59.95
C ASP A 316 2.92 -29.98 59.63
N LYS A 317 3.12 -31.31 59.76
CA LYS A 317 4.39 -31.99 59.40
C LYS A 317 4.50 -32.29 57.90
N LEU A 318 3.37 -32.30 57.17
CA LEU A 318 3.33 -32.62 55.73
C LEU A 318 4.20 -31.65 54.91
N THR A 319 4.13 -30.34 55.23
CA THR A 319 4.92 -29.27 54.59
C THR A 319 6.42 -29.56 54.62
N ALA A 320 6.96 -29.91 55.80
CA ALA A 320 8.37 -30.23 55.96
C ALA A 320 8.75 -31.52 55.22
N LYS A 321 7.93 -32.58 55.33
CA LYS A 321 8.24 -33.87 54.70
C LYS A 321 8.17 -33.82 53.18
N LEU A 322 7.18 -33.14 52.62
CA LEU A 322 7.08 -32.92 51.17
C LEU A 322 8.25 -32.11 50.63
N THR A 323 8.70 -31.09 51.38
CA THR A 323 9.88 -30.29 51.01
C THR A 323 11.17 -31.12 51.05
N GLU A 324 11.35 -31.96 52.08
CA GLU A 324 12.46 -32.92 52.18
C GLU A 324 12.49 -33.86 50.96
N ILE A 325 11.35 -34.47 50.62
CA ILE A 325 11.20 -35.38 49.46
C ILE A 325 11.55 -34.66 48.16
N ALA A 326 11.01 -33.47 47.94
CA ALA A 326 11.20 -32.70 46.71
C ALA A 326 12.67 -32.27 46.49
N LEU A 327 13.37 -31.88 47.55
CA LEU A 327 14.75 -31.38 47.46
C LEU A 327 15.83 -32.45 47.67
N LYS A 328 15.50 -33.66 48.08
CA LYS A 328 16.46 -34.75 48.36
C LYS A 328 17.47 -34.99 47.23
N ASN A 329 17.02 -34.98 45.98
CA ASN A 329 17.89 -35.19 44.81
C ASN A 329 18.57 -33.90 44.30
N CYS A 330 18.34 -32.76 44.95
CA CYS A 330 18.98 -31.47 44.68
C CYS A 330 20.06 -31.09 45.70
N GLN A 331 20.23 -31.84 46.79
CA GLN A 331 21.31 -31.61 47.75
C GLN A 331 22.69 -31.85 47.10
N GLY A 332 23.63 -30.94 47.35
CA GLY A 332 24.94 -30.91 46.70
C GLY A 332 24.93 -30.48 45.23
N THR A 333 23.87 -29.78 44.78
CA THR A 333 23.73 -29.29 43.41
C THR A 333 23.50 -27.78 43.32
N VAL A 334 23.95 -27.19 42.21
CA VAL A 334 23.66 -25.82 41.79
C VAL A 334 22.82 -25.86 40.53
N SER A 335 21.55 -25.48 40.64
CA SER A 335 20.70 -25.18 39.49
C SER A 335 20.93 -23.74 39.02
N ILE A 336 21.00 -23.53 37.72
CA ILE A 336 21.11 -22.20 37.11
C ILE A 336 19.89 -21.99 36.20
N VAL A 337 19.18 -20.88 36.42
CA VAL A 337 18.00 -20.49 35.65
C VAL A 337 18.31 -19.23 34.87
N LYS A 338 18.40 -19.41 33.56
CA LYS A 338 18.57 -18.37 32.57
C LYS A 338 17.21 -17.74 32.25
N GLN A 339 17.14 -16.42 32.37
CA GLN A 339 16.06 -15.63 31.80
C GLN A 339 16.63 -14.59 30.84
N VAL A 340 15.82 -14.17 29.87
CA VAL A 340 16.05 -12.99 29.06
C VAL A 340 15.00 -11.95 29.43
N ARG A 341 15.44 -10.69 29.57
CA ARG A 341 14.54 -9.53 29.56
C ARG A 341 14.32 -9.11 28.11
N GLU A 342 13.10 -9.24 27.66
CA GLU A 342 12.67 -8.85 26.31
C GLU A 342 12.60 -7.32 26.16
N LEU A 343 12.45 -6.84 24.92
CA LEU A 343 12.45 -5.40 24.60
C LEU A 343 11.25 -4.63 25.16
N ASP A 344 10.20 -5.34 25.62
CA ASP A 344 9.06 -4.80 26.36
C ASP A 344 9.27 -4.76 27.89
N GLY A 345 10.44 -5.22 28.36
CA GLY A 345 10.81 -5.30 29.78
C GLY A 345 10.37 -6.58 30.49
N THR A 346 9.60 -7.47 29.84
CA THR A 346 9.15 -8.74 30.42
C THR A 346 10.32 -9.72 30.60
N LEU A 347 10.22 -10.62 31.59
CA LEU A 347 11.19 -11.69 31.83
C LEU A 347 10.62 -13.04 31.38
N ALA A 348 11.37 -13.75 30.54
CA ALA A 348 11.03 -15.09 30.05
C ALA A 348 12.18 -16.08 30.30
N PRO A 349 11.89 -17.36 30.61
CA PRO A 349 12.91 -18.42 30.63
C PRO A 349 13.53 -18.59 29.24
N ALA A 350 14.86 -18.70 29.16
CA ALA A 350 15.58 -18.66 27.89
C ALA A 350 16.35 -19.96 27.61
N ALA A 351 15.93 -20.68 26.57
CA ALA A 351 16.57 -21.90 26.08
C ALA A 351 17.83 -21.62 25.25
N GLY A 352 18.69 -22.64 25.09
CA GLY A 352 19.85 -22.57 24.19
C GLY A 352 21.04 -21.78 24.73
N TRP A 353 21.04 -21.39 26.01
CA TRP A 353 22.17 -20.72 26.65
C TRP A 353 23.13 -21.74 27.23
N THR A 354 24.38 -21.72 26.76
CA THR A 354 25.45 -22.57 27.30
C THR A 354 25.99 -21.98 28.59
N ILE A 355 25.94 -22.76 29.67
CA ILE A 355 26.53 -22.45 30.97
C ILE A 355 27.69 -23.42 31.20
N ASN A 356 28.88 -22.89 31.48
CA ASN A 356 30.09 -23.67 31.78
C ASN A 356 30.43 -23.55 33.26
N GLY A 357 30.79 -24.67 33.90
CA GLY A 357 31.53 -24.65 35.16
C GLY A 357 33.00 -24.30 34.95
N ARG A 358 33.78 -24.17 36.03
CA ARG A 358 35.25 -24.11 35.98
C ARG A 358 35.85 -25.51 36.10
N ALA A 359 36.80 -25.85 35.23
CA ALA A 359 37.29 -27.23 35.07
C ALA A 359 37.95 -27.83 36.33
N THR A 360 38.52 -27.00 37.20
CA THR A 360 39.11 -27.41 38.49
C THR A 360 38.09 -27.80 39.55
N ASP A 361 36.81 -27.52 39.33
CA ASP A 361 35.80 -27.55 40.38
C ASP A 361 35.08 -28.90 40.48
N ASP A 362 35.39 -29.87 39.61
CA ASP A 362 34.81 -31.22 39.63
C ASP A 362 33.27 -31.17 39.68
N ILE A 363 32.70 -30.63 38.60
CA ILE A 363 31.27 -30.38 38.42
C ILE A 363 30.76 -31.30 37.31
N SER A 364 29.62 -31.94 37.54
CA SER A 364 28.96 -32.82 36.58
C SER A 364 27.54 -32.34 36.23
N PRO A 365 27.23 -32.05 34.96
CA PRO A 365 28.15 -32.01 33.81
C PRO A 365 29.10 -30.80 33.90
N PHE A 366 30.21 -30.81 33.14
CA PHE A 366 31.12 -29.64 33.10
C PHE A 366 30.48 -28.42 32.40
N ASN A 367 29.64 -28.65 31.40
CA ASN A 367 28.83 -27.63 30.74
C ASN A 367 27.42 -28.18 30.47
N ALA A 368 26.44 -27.28 30.37
CA ALA A 368 25.07 -27.63 30.03
C ALA A 368 24.44 -26.51 29.19
N VAL A 369 23.38 -26.84 28.44
CA VAL A 369 22.60 -25.89 27.64
C VAL A 369 21.17 -25.86 28.18
N THR A 370 20.61 -24.66 28.34
CA THR A 370 19.29 -24.48 28.98
C THR A 370 18.13 -25.02 28.15
N GLY A 371 17.18 -25.66 28.85
CA GLY A 371 15.92 -26.13 28.29
C GLY A 371 14.90 -25.01 28.05
N THR A 372 13.69 -25.38 27.62
CA THR A 372 12.56 -24.45 27.45
C THR A 372 12.03 -23.86 28.76
N ASP A 373 12.44 -24.44 29.89
CA ASP A 373 12.29 -23.90 31.25
C ASP A 373 13.39 -22.90 31.63
N GLY A 374 14.36 -22.66 30.75
CA GLY A 374 15.53 -21.83 31.01
C GLY A 374 16.52 -22.43 32.00
N ALA A 375 16.35 -23.68 32.44
CA ALA A 375 17.11 -24.25 33.55
C ALA A 375 18.18 -25.24 33.10
N VAL A 376 19.22 -25.36 33.93
CA VAL A 376 20.21 -26.45 33.95
C VAL A 376 20.56 -26.78 35.40
N ASN A 377 21.07 -27.99 35.67
CA ASN A 377 21.53 -28.37 37.00
C ASN A 377 22.92 -29.01 36.97
N PHE A 378 23.73 -28.62 37.95
CA PHE A 378 25.13 -29.01 38.10
C PHE A 378 25.35 -29.68 39.45
N LYS A 379 25.72 -30.96 39.46
CA LYS A 379 26.18 -31.63 40.68
C LYS A 379 27.63 -31.24 40.96
N VAL A 380 27.92 -30.82 42.19
CA VAL A 380 29.29 -30.61 42.64
C VAL A 380 29.76 -31.91 43.30
N ASN A 381 30.77 -32.55 42.70
CA ASN A 381 31.30 -33.81 43.23
C ASN A 381 32.19 -33.54 44.45
N ASN A 382 32.47 -34.61 45.20
CA ASN A 382 33.44 -34.62 46.30
C ASN A 382 33.25 -33.46 47.31
N LEU A 383 32.00 -33.09 47.60
CA LEU A 383 31.65 -32.12 48.62
C LEU A 383 31.98 -32.66 50.02
N VAL A 384 32.73 -31.86 50.78
CA VAL A 384 33.08 -32.09 52.18
C VAL A 384 32.28 -31.17 53.09
N SER A 385 32.27 -31.43 54.41
CA SER A 385 31.47 -30.69 55.39
C SER A 385 31.83 -29.20 55.54
N SER A 386 33.00 -28.76 55.06
CA SER A 386 33.39 -27.35 54.99
C SER A 386 32.85 -26.61 53.75
N GLY A 387 32.13 -27.31 52.88
CA GLY A 387 31.69 -26.80 51.59
C GLY A 387 32.82 -26.61 50.57
N ARG A 388 32.45 -26.17 49.36
CA ARG A 388 33.36 -25.82 48.26
C ARG A 388 32.85 -24.55 47.54
N THR A 389 33.76 -23.66 47.16
CA THR A 389 33.43 -22.52 46.28
C THR A 389 33.62 -22.93 44.83
N VAL A 390 32.52 -22.94 44.08
CA VAL A 390 32.45 -23.31 42.66
C VAL A 390 32.17 -22.10 41.77
N GLN A 391 32.60 -22.17 40.51
CA GLN A 391 32.45 -21.11 39.52
C GLN A 391 31.62 -21.56 38.31
N PHE A 392 30.77 -20.65 37.82
CA PHE A 392 30.01 -20.79 36.58
C PHE A 392 30.15 -19.53 35.71
N ALA A 393 30.03 -19.68 34.38
CA ALA A 393 29.95 -18.58 33.44
C ALA A 393 29.07 -18.94 32.23
N GLU A 394 28.30 -17.96 31.74
CA GLU A 394 27.54 -18.11 30.50
C GLU A 394 28.41 -17.86 29.25
N VAL A 395 28.00 -18.44 28.12
CA VAL A 395 28.42 -18.00 26.79
C VAL A 395 27.45 -16.95 26.31
N GLN A 396 27.91 -15.69 26.17
CA GLN A 396 27.09 -14.58 25.73
C GLN A 396 26.58 -14.79 24.29
N GLN A 397 25.30 -14.49 24.05
CA GLN A 397 24.68 -14.54 22.72
C GLN A 397 24.70 -13.16 22.05
N SER A 398 24.61 -13.13 20.71
CA SER A 398 24.41 -11.88 19.97
C SER A 398 23.10 -11.20 20.37
N GLN A 399 23.05 -9.87 20.30
CA GLN A 399 21.90 -9.03 20.66
C GLN A 399 21.46 -9.13 22.14
N HIS A 400 22.34 -9.58 23.03
CA HIS A 400 22.08 -9.66 24.48
C HIS A 400 23.26 -9.13 25.29
N VAL A 401 22.98 -8.68 26.52
CA VAL A 401 23.97 -8.25 27.51
C VAL A 401 23.56 -8.76 28.89
N LEU A 402 24.53 -9.14 29.72
CA LEU A 402 24.27 -9.57 31.10
C LEU A 402 23.68 -8.43 31.93
N GLU A 403 22.56 -8.68 32.60
CA GLU A 403 21.89 -7.73 33.48
C GLU A 403 22.38 -7.93 34.92
N LEU A 404 23.00 -6.89 35.49
CA LEU A 404 23.58 -6.95 36.84
C LEU A 404 22.50 -6.84 37.92
N GLN A 405 22.30 -7.92 38.65
CA GLN A 405 21.37 -8.02 39.77
C GLN A 405 22.06 -7.51 41.04
N ASN A 406 21.76 -6.27 41.46
CA ASN A 406 22.44 -5.60 42.58
C ASN A 406 23.98 -5.62 42.43
N SER A 407 24.47 -5.24 41.24
CA SER A 407 25.90 -5.29 40.85
C SER A 407 26.52 -6.70 40.81
N LYS A 408 25.70 -7.77 40.83
CA LYS A 408 26.14 -9.16 40.71
C LYS A 408 25.74 -9.79 39.39
N ASN A 409 26.57 -10.69 38.88
CA ASN A 409 26.33 -11.43 37.64
C ASN A 409 25.23 -12.51 37.78
N ALA A 410 24.84 -12.85 39.00
CA ALA A 410 23.77 -13.78 39.34
C ALA A 410 23.16 -13.43 40.70
N LYS A 411 22.00 -14.01 41.01
CA LYS A 411 21.38 -13.98 42.35
C LYS A 411 21.07 -15.41 42.77
N CYS A 412 21.62 -15.86 43.90
CA CYS A 412 21.48 -17.25 44.34
C CYS A 412 20.69 -17.38 45.65
N THR A 413 19.99 -18.49 45.80
CA THR A 413 19.18 -18.88 46.96
C THR A 413 19.48 -20.33 47.33
N ASN A 414 19.49 -20.66 48.62
CA ASN A 414 19.51 -22.04 49.10
C ASN A 414 18.08 -22.50 49.31
N ASN A 415 17.60 -23.37 48.43
CA ASN A 415 16.23 -23.86 48.37
C ASN A 415 15.79 -24.62 49.64
N VAL A 416 16.75 -25.21 50.38
CA VAL A 416 16.46 -25.95 51.63
C VAL A 416 16.14 -25.00 52.79
N THR A 417 16.66 -23.77 52.77
CA THR A 417 16.54 -22.80 53.87
C THR A 417 15.82 -21.51 53.49
N GLY A 418 15.55 -21.30 52.20
CA GLY A 418 15.04 -20.03 51.66
C GLY A 418 16.05 -18.87 51.69
N ALA A 419 17.28 -19.09 52.18
CA ALA A 419 18.25 -18.02 52.41
C ALA A 419 18.93 -17.55 51.12
N ASN A 420 19.16 -16.23 51.00
CA ASN A 420 20.00 -15.67 49.94
C ASN A 420 21.46 -16.13 50.12
N VAL A 421 22.10 -16.55 49.03
CA VAL A 421 23.47 -17.07 49.03
C VAL A 421 24.41 -16.04 48.38
N PRO A 422 25.45 -15.56 49.08
CA PRO A 422 26.39 -14.58 48.52
C PRO A 422 27.12 -15.09 47.28
N VAL A 423 27.24 -14.22 46.27
CA VAL A 423 28.03 -14.48 45.06
C VAL A 423 29.11 -13.41 44.84
N THR A 424 30.18 -13.81 44.16
CA THR A 424 31.27 -12.92 43.72
C THR A 424 31.40 -13.02 42.21
N ASN A 425 31.49 -11.88 41.51
CA ASN A 425 31.61 -11.86 40.05
C ASN A 425 33.01 -12.37 39.65
N SER A 426 33.06 -13.14 38.57
CA SER A 426 34.29 -13.64 37.96
C SER A 426 34.32 -13.23 36.49
N GLY A 427 34.95 -12.09 36.22
CA GLY A 427 34.88 -11.44 34.92
C GLY A 427 33.47 -10.90 34.61
N THR A 428 33.20 -10.66 33.33
CA THR A 428 31.96 -10.03 32.85
C THR A 428 30.76 -10.97 32.70
N LEU A 429 30.98 -12.30 32.66
CA LEU A 429 29.95 -13.30 32.36
C LEU A 429 29.85 -14.44 33.40
N GLY A 430 30.69 -14.42 34.44
CA GLY A 430 30.78 -15.50 35.41
C GLY A 430 30.61 -15.07 36.86
N PHE A 431 30.34 -16.02 37.74
CA PHE A 431 30.22 -15.82 39.18
C PHE A 431 30.73 -17.05 39.94
N THR A 432 31.02 -16.86 41.22
CA THR A 432 31.36 -17.93 42.16
C THR A 432 30.37 -17.98 43.31
N VAL A 433 30.01 -19.19 43.74
CA VAL A 433 29.08 -19.47 44.85
C VAL A 433 29.67 -20.58 45.73
N THR A 434 29.42 -20.54 47.04
CA THR A 434 29.83 -21.61 47.97
C THR A 434 28.64 -22.52 48.28
N ILE A 435 28.89 -23.83 48.29
CA ILE A 435 27.87 -24.88 48.47
C ILE A 435 28.38 -25.97 49.44
N ASN A 436 27.49 -26.45 50.32
CA ASN A 436 27.73 -27.53 51.27
C ASN A 436 26.96 -28.82 50.86
N PRO A 437 27.29 -30.00 51.43
CA PRO A 437 26.65 -31.27 51.04
C PRO A 437 25.11 -31.31 51.17
N ALA A 438 24.54 -30.56 52.11
CA ALA A 438 23.10 -30.51 52.38
C ALA A 438 22.36 -29.38 51.63
N ASP A 439 23.08 -28.49 50.94
CA ASP A 439 22.47 -27.34 50.26
C ASP A 439 21.93 -27.75 48.89
N ALA A 440 20.77 -27.20 48.52
CA ALA A 440 20.30 -27.17 47.13
C ALA A 440 20.31 -25.72 46.68
N ILE A 441 21.26 -25.32 45.83
CA ILE A 441 21.43 -23.93 45.41
C ILE A 441 20.70 -23.70 44.09
N SER A 442 19.91 -22.64 43.99
CA SER A 442 19.44 -22.09 42.71
C SER A 442 20.06 -20.73 42.45
N CYS A 443 20.34 -20.41 41.19
CA CYS A 443 20.97 -19.16 40.77
C CYS A 443 20.30 -18.57 39.50
N GLU A 444 19.76 -17.37 39.63
CA GLU A 444 19.08 -16.60 38.58
C GLU A 444 20.09 -15.77 37.78
N VAL A 445 20.11 -15.91 36.45
CA VAL A 445 21.05 -15.20 35.54
C VAL A 445 20.27 -14.56 34.38
N ILE A 446 20.08 -13.25 34.44
CA ILE A 446 19.25 -12.47 33.50
C ILE A 446 20.12 -11.79 32.45
N ASN A 447 19.76 -11.87 31.15
CA ASN A 447 20.32 -10.98 30.13
C ASN A 447 19.26 -10.05 29.55
N ALA A 448 19.56 -8.77 29.44
CA ALA A 448 18.74 -7.84 28.68
C ALA A 448 19.00 -8.03 27.19
N LYS A 449 17.92 -8.16 26.41
CA LYS A 449 17.94 -8.10 24.96
C LYS A 449 18.17 -6.65 24.54
N ILE A 450 19.12 -6.42 23.63
CA ILE A 450 19.41 -5.07 23.12
C ILE A 450 18.78 -4.87 21.74
N PRO A 451 18.27 -3.65 21.43
CA PRO A 451 17.81 -3.32 20.09
C PRO A 451 18.91 -3.56 19.05
N LEU A 452 18.51 -3.96 17.85
CA LEU A 452 19.42 -3.91 16.70
C LEU A 452 19.82 -2.45 16.45
N PRO A 453 21.11 -2.17 16.15
CA PRO A 453 21.50 -0.91 15.57
C PRO A 453 20.64 -0.63 14.33
N VAL A 454 20.23 0.63 14.16
CA VAL A 454 19.47 1.08 12.97
C VAL A 454 20.40 1.75 11.96
N ALA A 455 19.96 1.82 10.72
CA ALA A 455 20.54 2.68 9.69
C ALA A 455 19.40 3.37 8.91
N LYS A 456 19.70 4.51 8.29
CA LYS A 456 18.70 5.37 7.68
C LYS A 456 18.48 5.03 6.21
N VAL A 457 17.23 4.98 5.78
CA VAL A 457 16.85 4.95 4.37
C VAL A 457 16.16 6.26 4.01
N THR A 458 16.68 6.93 2.98
CA THR A 458 16.11 8.17 2.44
C THR A 458 15.65 7.91 1.02
N VAL A 459 14.35 8.00 0.75
CA VAL A 459 13.82 7.97 -0.62
C VAL A 459 13.76 9.41 -1.13
N THR A 460 14.33 9.67 -2.31
CA THR A 460 14.35 10.98 -2.94
C THR A 460 13.68 10.96 -4.30
N LYS A 461 12.95 12.03 -4.62
CA LYS A 461 12.29 12.22 -5.90
C LYS A 461 12.93 13.33 -6.71
N ASN A 462 13.25 13.01 -7.97
CA ASN A 462 13.63 13.93 -9.03
C ASN A 462 12.62 13.86 -10.18
N TRP A 463 12.25 15.03 -10.72
CA TRP A 463 11.36 15.19 -11.88
C TRP A 463 12.09 15.91 -13.01
N VAL A 464 12.05 15.36 -14.22
CA VAL A 464 12.72 15.94 -15.40
C VAL A 464 11.68 16.20 -16.49
N ASN A 465 11.54 17.47 -16.88
CA ASN A 465 10.59 17.97 -17.89
C ASN A 465 9.11 17.64 -17.60
N ALA A 466 8.77 17.53 -16.31
CA ALA A 466 7.46 17.15 -15.83
C ALA A 466 6.41 18.28 -15.98
N VAL A 467 5.13 17.93 -15.83
CA VAL A 467 4.00 18.88 -15.93
C VAL A 467 3.49 19.22 -14.53
N ASP A 468 3.28 20.51 -14.25
CA ASP A 468 2.81 20.98 -12.94
C ASP A 468 1.51 20.30 -12.51
N GLY A 469 1.49 19.86 -11.25
CA GLY A 469 0.37 19.10 -10.66
C GLY A 469 0.39 17.59 -10.91
N ASP A 470 1.31 17.05 -11.73
CA ASP A 470 1.51 15.60 -11.81
C ASP A 470 2.08 15.04 -10.49
N THR A 471 1.72 13.80 -10.15
CA THR A 471 2.00 13.19 -8.84
C THR A 471 2.61 11.79 -8.90
N ALA A 472 3.33 11.43 -7.85
CA ALA A 472 3.77 10.07 -7.56
C ALA A 472 3.71 9.79 -6.06
N SER A 473 3.44 8.53 -5.69
CA SER A 473 3.56 8.02 -4.31
C SER A 473 4.69 7.00 -4.20
N PHE A 474 5.21 6.84 -2.98
CA PHE A 474 6.41 6.06 -2.68
C PHE A 474 6.22 5.20 -1.45
N THR A 475 6.97 4.10 -1.38
CA THR A 475 7.11 3.31 -0.14
C THR A 475 8.57 3.00 0.19
N ALA A 476 8.83 2.76 1.48
CA ALA A 476 10.05 2.13 1.99
C ALA A 476 9.68 1.18 3.15
N GLY A 477 9.47 -0.09 2.86
CA GLY A 477 8.85 -1.02 3.80
C GLY A 477 7.41 -0.56 4.15
N PRO A 478 7.08 -0.34 5.44
CA PRO A 478 5.79 0.21 5.86
C PRO A 478 5.66 1.73 5.63
N GLU A 479 6.78 2.45 5.47
CA GLU A 479 6.78 3.90 5.34
C GLU A 479 6.24 4.33 3.98
N THR A 480 5.54 5.46 3.94
CA THR A 480 4.92 6.00 2.73
C THR A 480 5.24 7.48 2.54
N GLY A 481 5.23 7.94 1.30
CA GLY A 481 5.46 9.34 0.94
C GLY A 481 4.88 9.70 -0.41
N SER A 482 4.91 10.97 -0.78
CA SER A 482 4.42 11.47 -2.07
C SER A 482 5.19 12.70 -2.55
N SER A 483 5.04 13.01 -3.84
CA SER A 483 5.58 14.22 -4.46
C SER A 483 4.63 14.68 -5.58
N THR A 484 4.47 16.01 -5.67
CA THR A 484 3.69 16.70 -6.70
C THR A 484 4.59 17.70 -7.40
N VAL A 485 4.64 17.71 -8.73
CA VAL A 485 5.45 18.64 -9.52
C VAL A 485 5.05 20.09 -9.20
N PRO A 486 6.02 21.00 -8.92
CA PRO A 486 7.47 20.89 -9.15
C PRO A 486 8.31 20.31 -7.98
N ALA A 487 7.71 19.91 -6.86
CA ALA A 487 8.44 19.54 -5.64
C ALA A 487 9.31 18.28 -5.82
N SER A 488 10.63 18.47 -5.79
CA SER A 488 11.67 17.43 -5.81
C SER A 488 12.50 17.50 -4.52
N GLY A 489 13.03 16.36 -4.06
CA GLY A 489 13.73 16.25 -2.77
C GLY A 489 13.43 14.96 -2.03
N ASN A 490 13.61 14.94 -0.71
CA ASN A 490 13.34 13.78 0.14
C ASN A 490 11.82 13.58 0.31
N VAL A 491 11.32 12.37 0.02
CA VAL A 491 9.89 12.01 0.16
C VAL A 491 9.63 11.00 1.28
N ILE A 492 10.64 10.22 1.68
CA ILE A 492 10.62 9.35 2.88
C ILE A 492 11.99 9.47 3.55
N VAL A 493 12.01 9.58 4.89
CA VAL A 493 13.22 9.69 5.71
C VAL A 493 13.00 8.87 6.98
N ALA A 494 13.46 7.62 7.01
CA ALA A 494 13.16 6.68 8.08
C ALA A 494 14.38 5.82 8.49
N SER A 495 14.32 5.21 9.67
CA SER A 495 15.38 4.37 10.24
C SER A 495 14.90 2.94 10.42
N PHE A 496 15.67 1.97 9.93
CA PHE A 496 15.31 0.55 9.97
C PHE A 496 16.40 -0.28 10.67
N PRO A 497 16.06 -1.40 11.33
CA PRO A 497 17.05 -2.31 11.90
C PRO A 497 18.05 -2.80 10.85
N GLN A 498 19.33 -2.83 11.19
CA GLN A 498 20.36 -3.44 10.35
C GLN A 498 20.08 -4.94 10.19
N GLY A 499 20.33 -5.48 9.00
CA GLY A 499 19.93 -6.83 8.60
C GLY A 499 18.48 -6.96 8.10
N SER A 500 17.64 -5.92 8.20
CA SER A 500 16.30 -5.94 7.59
C SER A 500 16.36 -5.85 6.05
N THR A 501 15.41 -6.48 5.37
CA THR A 501 15.21 -6.31 3.92
C THR A 501 14.26 -5.15 3.69
N VAL A 502 14.74 -4.08 3.08
CA VAL A 502 13.95 -2.88 2.74
C VAL A 502 13.53 -2.96 1.28
N ASN A 503 12.22 -2.98 1.04
CA ASN A 503 11.63 -2.86 -0.28
C ASN A 503 11.22 -1.40 -0.52
N VAL A 504 11.62 -0.81 -1.64
CA VAL A 504 11.19 0.54 -2.06
C VAL A 504 10.37 0.47 -3.33
N SER A 505 9.39 1.38 -3.45
CA SER A 505 8.57 1.50 -4.66
C SER A 505 8.23 2.95 -5.02
N GLU A 506 7.93 3.18 -6.29
CA GLU A 506 7.26 4.35 -6.83
C GLU A 506 5.99 3.92 -7.59
N VAL A 507 4.89 4.65 -7.39
CA VAL A 507 3.65 4.53 -8.18
C VAL A 507 3.31 5.89 -8.77
N LEU A 508 3.29 5.96 -10.10
CA LEU A 508 2.80 7.10 -10.86
C LEU A 508 1.26 7.11 -10.90
N ALA A 509 0.65 8.27 -10.69
CA ALA A 509 -0.80 8.45 -10.82
C ALA A 509 -1.23 8.56 -12.29
N THR A 510 -1.04 7.48 -13.07
CA THR A 510 -1.21 7.45 -14.54
C THR A 510 -2.61 7.76 -15.05
N ALA A 511 -3.64 7.74 -14.19
CA ALA A 511 -5.00 8.13 -14.53
C ALA A 511 -5.26 9.65 -14.45
N THR A 512 -4.40 10.41 -13.75
CA THR A 512 -4.56 11.86 -13.51
C THR A 512 -3.39 12.69 -14.04
N ASN A 513 -2.20 12.10 -14.12
CA ASN A 513 -1.01 12.78 -14.63
C ASN A 513 -1.13 13.09 -16.12
N LYS A 514 -0.69 14.28 -16.51
CA LYS A 514 -0.69 14.79 -17.88
C LYS A 514 0.54 14.30 -18.65
N GLY A 515 1.68 14.23 -17.98
CA GLY A 515 2.95 13.74 -18.54
C GLY A 515 3.00 12.22 -18.68
N SER A 516 3.84 11.75 -19.61
CA SER A 516 4.09 10.32 -19.82
C SER A 516 5.55 10.02 -19.50
N TYR A 517 5.79 9.43 -18.34
CA TYR A 517 7.13 9.32 -17.78
C TYR A 517 7.84 8.01 -18.14
N THR A 518 9.17 8.05 -18.05
CA THR A 518 10.05 6.89 -17.91
C THR A 518 10.71 6.99 -16.54
N SER A 519 10.51 5.99 -15.70
CA SER A 519 11.00 5.95 -14.31
C SER A 519 12.29 5.15 -14.17
N THR A 520 13.19 5.62 -13.32
CA THR A 520 14.47 4.96 -12.98
C THR A 520 14.71 5.05 -11.48
N LEU A 521 15.23 3.97 -10.88
CA LEU A 521 15.60 3.88 -9.47
C LEU A 521 17.09 3.55 -9.33
N LYS A 522 17.77 4.26 -8.42
CA LYS A 522 19.10 3.89 -7.93
C LYS A 522 19.19 4.06 -6.41
N CYS A 523 19.50 2.98 -5.69
CA CYS A 523 19.76 2.98 -4.24
C CYS A 523 21.26 2.85 -3.95
N THR A 524 21.85 3.80 -3.24
CA THR A 524 23.30 3.89 -2.97
C THR A 524 23.62 4.13 -1.50
N THR A 525 24.69 3.49 -1.02
CA THR A 525 25.46 3.90 0.16
C THR A 525 26.61 4.84 -0.27
N ALA A 526 27.39 5.33 0.68
CA ALA A 526 28.67 6.01 0.39
C ALA A 526 29.71 5.09 -0.30
N THR A 527 29.54 3.76 -0.24
CA THR A 527 30.49 2.76 -0.75
C THR A 527 30.09 2.14 -2.08
N GLY A 528 28.84 2.28 -2.54
CA GLY A 528 28.40 1.67 -3.79
C GLY A 528 26.89 1.73 -4.04
N THR A 529 26.43 0.97 -5.03
CA THR A 529 25.00 0.83 -5.35
C THR A 529 24.49 -0.49 -4.78
N VAL A 530 23.42 -0.45 -3.98
CA VAL A 530 22.82 -1.64 -3.33
C VAL A 530 21.59 -2.17 -4.07
N ALA A 531 20.89 -1.33 -4.84
CA ALA A 531 19.81 -1.74 -5.75
C ALA A 531 19.68 -0.77 -6.93
N GLN A 532 19.17 -1.25 -8.07
CA GLN A 532 18.73 -0.45 -9.21
C GLN A 532 17.44 -1.02 -9.79
N GLY A 533 16.64 -0.20 -10.46
CA GLY A 533 15.37 -0.61 -11.06
C GLY A 533 14.69 0.51 -11.84
N THR A 534 13.38 0.39 -12.04
CA THR A 534 12.54 1.41 -12.68
C THR A 534 11.51 1.99 -11.72
N LEU A 535 10.66 1.13 -11.16
CA LEU A 535 9.59 1.48 -10.20
C LEU A 535 9.75 0.78 -8.84
N THR A 536 10.61 -0.22 -8.71
CA THR A 536 10.82 -0.97 -7.46
C THR A 536 12.29 -1.37 -7.27
N GLY A 537 12.68 -1.61 -6.02
CA GLY A 537 13.98 -2.15 -5.64
C GLY A 537 13.92 -2.80 -4.26
N SER A 538 14.89 -3.67 -3.96
CA SER A 538 15.00 -4.39 -2.69
C SER A 538 16.46 -4.58 -2.31
N PHE A 539 16.79 -4.43 -1.03
CA PHE A 539 18.14 -4.64 -0.50
C PHE A 539 18.10 -5.00 0.99
N THR A 540 19.10 -5.75 1.47
CA THR A 540 19.34 -5.93 2.90
C THR A 540 20.14 -4.74 3.44
N LEU A 541 19.66 -4.11 4.50
CA LEU A 541 20.25 -2.90 5.07
C LEU A 541 21.50 -3.24 5.91
N GLY A 542 22.66 -2.73 5.46
CA GLY A 542 23.91 -2.80 6.23
C GLY A 542 24.06 -1.64 7.22
N ALA A 543 25.26 -1.50 7.81
CA ALA A 543 25.58 -0.46 8.79
C ALA A 543 25.76 0.96 8.20
N SER A 544 25.39 1.19 6.94
CA SER A 544 25.51 2.49 6.27
C SER A 544 24.16 2.92 5.73
N ASP A 545 23.88 4.22 5.87
CA ASP A 545 22.68 4.85 5.32
C ASP A 545 22.58 4.65 3.80
N VAL A 546 21.34 4.48 3.32
CA VAL A 546 21.01 4.27 1.91
C VAL A 546 20.13 5.40 1.39
N ILE A 547 20.51 5.97 0.24
CA ILE A 547 19.71 6.95 -0.50
C ILE A 547 19.16 6.27 -1.75
N CYS A 548 17.84 6.20 -1.88
CA CYS A 548 17.12 5.65 -3.03
C CYS A 548 16.51 6.77 -3.86
N ALA A 549 17.16 7.12 -4.97
CA ALA A 549 16.71 8.17 -5.87
C ALA A 549 15.83 7.60 -7.00
N PHE A 550 14.57 8.07 -7.07
CA PHE A 550 13.66 7.83 -8.18
C PHE A 550 13.66 9.05 -9.13
N THR A 551 14.02 8.87 -10.40
CA THR A 551 13.93 9.92 -11.43
C THR A 551 12.85 9.59 -12.46
N ASN A 552 11.86 10.48 -12.60
CA ASN A 552 10.87 10.44 -13.69
C ASN A 552 11.24 11.44 -14.77
N THR A 553 11.51 10.96 -15.99
CA THR A 553 11.74 11.80 -17.17
C THR A 553 10.51 11.77 -18.06
N ASN A 554 9.89 12.93 -18.30
CA ASN A 554 8.75 13.05 -19.20
C ASN A 554 9.20 12.81 -20.65
N LYS A 555 8.40 12.08 -21.43
CA LYS A 555 8.69 11.79 -22.84
C LYS A 555 8.49 13.05 -23.68
N ALA A 556 9.44 13.28 -24.58
CA ALA A 556 9.37 14.36 -25.54
C ALA A 556 8.14 14.24 -26.44
N ALA A 557 7.65 15.39 -26.91
CA ALA A 557 6.59 15.53 -27.88
C ALA A 557 7.03 16.49 -29.00
N THR A 558 6.52 16.25 -30.21
CA THR A 558 6.58 17.21 -31.31
C THR A 558 5.18 17.65 -31.70
N THR A 559 5.07 18.78 -32.40
CA THR A 559 3.82 19.24 -33.00
C THR A 559 4.05 19.80 -34.40
N MET A 560 3.16 19.45 -35.33
CA MET A 560 3.14 19.96 -36.71
C MET A 560 1.74 20.46 -37.05
N VAL A 561 1.64 21.70 -37.51
CA VAL A 561 0.35 22.29 -37.91
C VAL A 561 0.31 22.53 -39.42
N GLN A 562 -0.60 21.86 -40.12
CA GLN A 562 -0.87 22.00 -41.55
C GLN A 562 -2.00 23.01 -41.80
N LYS A 563 -2.05 23.59 -43.00
CA LYS A 563 -3.12 24.49 -43.43
C LYS A 563 -3.83 23.95 -44.66
N GLN A 564 -5.16 24.02 -44.63
CA GLN A 564 -6.04 23.69 -45.74
C GLN A 564 -7.02 24.85 -45.99
N TRP A 565 -7.49 24.99 -47.22
CA TRP A 565 -8.47 25.99 -47.61
C TRP A 565 -9.66 25.32 -48.30
N ILE A 566 -10.86 25.83 -48.08
CA ILE A 566 -12.08 25.53 -48.83
C ILE A 566 -12.58 26.87 -49.37
N VAL A 567 -12.49 27.10 -50.68
CA VAL A 567 -12.95 28.34 -51.32
C VAL A 567 -14.11 28.00 -52.25
N ASP A 568 -15.28 28.57 -51.97
CA ASP A 568 -16.54 28.29 -52.66
C ASP A 568 -16.87 26.78 -52.80
N GLY A 569 -16.56 26.03 -51.74
CA GLY A 569 -16.78 24.58 -51.65
C GLY A 569 -15.65 23.70 -52.23
N LYS A 570 -14.70 24.27 -52.98
CA LYS A 570 -13.53 23.54 -53.51
C LYS A 570 -12.37 23.57 -52.52
N ALA A 571 -11.80 22.41 -52.23
CA ALA A 571 -10.62 22.28 -51.37
C ALA A 571 -9.32 22.63 -52.11
N TYR A 572 -8.37 23.23 -51.39
CA TYR A 572 -7.01 23.56 -51.83
C TYR A 572 -6.00 23.27 -50.71
N THR A 573 -4.79 22.83 -51.07
CA THR A 573 -3.66 22.83 -50.13
C THR A 573 -3.13 24.26 -49.96
N ASN A 574 -2.46 24.55 -48.84
CA ASN A 574 -1.90 25.87 -48.62
C ASN A 574 -0.77 26.17 -49.63
N GLY A 575 -0.85 27.34 -50.27
CA GLY A 575 -0.04 27.73 -51.43
C GLY A 575 -0.71 27.47 -52.78
N GLN A 576 -1.85 26.77 -52.82
CA GLN A 576 -2.63 26.52 -54.06
C GLN A 576 -3.99 27.24 -54.07
N GLN A 577 -4.42 27.86 -52.97
CA GLN A 577 -5.64 28.68 -52.94
C GLN A 577 -5.50 29.93 -53.84
N PRO A 578 -6.61 30.57 -54.28
CA PRO A 578 -6.57 31.78 -55.10
C PRO A 578 -5.68 32.88 -54.51
N ALA A 579 -4.90 33.53 -55.38
CA ALA A 579 -4.00 34.61 -54.99
C ALA A 579 -4.75 35.76 -54.32
N GLY A 580 -4.18 36.31 -53.24
CA GLY A 580 -4.84 37.28 -52.36
C GLY A 580 -5.48 36.66 -51.11
N ILE A 581 -5.53 35.33 -50.97
CA ILE A 581 -6.01 34.63 -49.77
C ILE A 581 -4.81 34.01 -49.02
N SER A 582 -4.60 34.37 -47.75
CA SER A 582 -3.46 33.89 -46.95
C SER A 582 -3.76 33.81 -45.45
N ALA A 583 -2.90 33.11 -44.69
CA ALA A 583 -2.94 33.07 -43.24
C ALA A 583 -1.54 32.84 -42.63
N ALA A 584 -1.26 33.48 -41.50
CA ALA A 584 -0.09 33.23 -40.65
C ALA A 584 -0.49 32.36 -39.45
N LEU A 585 0.34 31.38 -39.10
CA LEU A 585 0.16 30.51 -37.93
C LEU A 585 0.62 31.25 -36.67
N THR A 586 -0.11 31.03 -35.57
CA THR A 586 0.31 31.31 -34.20
C THR A 586 0.35 29.99 -33.44
N LEU A 587 1.46 29.71 -32.76
CA LEU A 587 1.68 28.46 -32.02
C LEU A 587 2.45 28.75 -30.72
N THR A 588 1.90 28.36 -29.57
CA THR A 588 2.57 28.50 -28.27
C THR A 588 3.93 27.83 -28.29
N GLY A 589 4.99 28.58 -27.93
CA GLY A 589 6.37 28.07 -27.90
C GLY A 589 7.18 28.25 -29.19
N ALA A 590 6.59 28.74 -30.28
CA ALA A 590 7.28 28.94 -31.55
C ALA A 590 7.23 30.40 -32.03
N THR A 591 8.41 30.98 -32.35
CA THR A 591 8.52 32.33 -32.94
C THR A 591 8.33 32.27 -34.45
N ALA A 592 7.42 33.10 -34.99
CA ALA A 592 7.08 33.19 -36.41
C ALA A 592 6.87 31.81 -37.10
N PRO A 593 5.95 30.97 -36.58
CA PRO A 593 5.83 29.57 -37.01
C PRO A 593 5.25 29.44 -38.42
N LYS A 594 5.56 28.31 -39.06
CA LYS A 594 5.25 28.01 -40.47
C LYS A 594 4.42 26.75 -40.58
N TRP A 595 3.41 26.80 -41.45
CA TRP A 595 2.58 25.65 -41.79
C TRP A 595 3.43 24.48 -42.32
N GLY A 596 3.12 23.26 -41.89
CA GLY A 596 3.82 22.04 -42.30
C GLY A 596 5.22 21.84 -41.68
N THR A 597 5.65 22.69 -40.75
CA THR A 597 6.91 22.52 -40.01
C THR A 597 6.67 21.72 -38.72
N VAL A 598 7.60 20.82 -38.38
CA VAL A 598 7.62 20.08 -37.11
C VAL A 598 8.37 20.91 -36.06
N TYR A 599 7.76 21.09 -34.90
CA TYR A 599 8.35 21.79 -33.75
C TYR A 599 8.59 20.81 -32.60
N SER A 600 9.82 20.80 -32.08
CA SER A 600 10.26 20.00 -30.94
C SER A 600 10.52 20.88 -29.71
N GLY A 601 10.92 20.27 -28.58
CA GLY A 601 11.14 20.96 -27.30
C GLY A 601 9.94 20.90 -26.35
N TYR A 602 8.82 20.33 -26.78
CA TYR A 602 7.68 20.01 -25.92
C TYR A 602 7.81 18.61 -25.31
N PHE A 603 6.93 18.33 -24.35
CA PHE A 603 6.79 17.05 -23.68
C PHE A 603 5.32 16.64 -23.59
N ALA A 604 5.06 15.36 -23.35
CA ALA A 604 3.70 14.87 -23.15
C ALA A 604 2.99 15.64 -22.02
N GLY A 605 1.71 15.94 -22.23
CA GLY A 605 0.90 16.71 -21.29
C GLY A 605 1.08 18.23 -21.37
N ASN A 606 2.01 18.75 -22.18
CA ASN A 606 2.05 20.18 -22.49
C ASN A 606 0.81 20.59 -23.29
N THR A 607 0.27 21.78 -23.00
CA THR A 607 -0.80 22.40 -23.79
C THR A 607 -0.19 23.43 -24.74
N VAL A 608 -0.45 23.30 -26.05
CA VAL A 608 -0.11 24.30 -27.06
C VAL A 608 -1.38 24.93 -27.64
N THR A 609 -1.41 26.26 -27.74
CA THR A 609 -2.48 26.97 -28.43
C THR A 609 -2.13 27.05 -29.92
N ILE A 610 -3.06 26.60 -30.77
CA ILE A 610 -3.00 26.68 -32.22
C ILE A 610 -4.01 27.75 -32.66
N ASP A 611 -3.53 28.82 -33.29
CA ASP A 611 -4.35 29.94 -33.75
C ASP A 611 -3.83 30.51 -35.08
N GLU A 612 -4.55 31.44 -35.70
CA GLU A 612 -4.10 32.05 -36.95
C GLU A 612 -4.55 33.51 -37.15
N THR A 613 -3.78 34.26 -37.93
CA THR A 613 -4.23 35.53 -38.50
C THR A 613 -4.46 35.36 -40.00
N THR A 614 -5.71 35.45 -40.44
CA THR A 614 -6.08 35.39 -41.86
C THR A 614 -5.95 36.75 -42.54
N THR A 615 -5.70 36.78 -43.85
CA THR A 615 -5.67 38.02 -44.64
C THR A 615 -6.27 37.76 -46.03
N ILE A 616 -7.14 38.69 -46.45
CA ILE A 616 -7.78 38.74 -47.77
C ILE A 616 -7.36 40.06 -48.44
N ASP A 617 -6.93 40.00 -49.69
CA ASP A 617 -6.69 41.17 -50.55
C ASP A 617 -7.96 42.04 -50.62
N PRO A 618 -7.91 43.34 -50.25
CA PRO A 618 -9.09 44.21 -50.21
C PRO A 618 -9.73 44.47 -51.58
N THR A 619 -9.10 44.04 -52.68
CA THR A 619 -9.69 44.02 -54.03
C THR A 619 -10.40 42.69 -54.36
N MET A 620 -10.61 41.82 -53.37
CA MET A 620 -11.44 40.61 -53.48
C MET A 620 -12.70 40.73 -52.64
N ALA A 621 -13.87 40.48 -53.23
CA ALA A 621 -15.14 40.30 -52.54
C ALA A 621 -15.23 38.90 -51.89
N CYS A 622 -14.25 38.56 -51.05
CA CYS A 622 -14.14 37.30 -50.33
C CYS A 622 -14.24 37.51 -48.81
N LYS A 623 -14.83 36.55 -48.10
CA LYS A 623 -14.89 36.53 -46.64
C LYS A 623 -14.57 35.14 -46.09
N VAL A 624 -13.69 35.08 -45.09
CA VAL A 624 -13.52 33.87 -44.25
C VAL A 624 -14.81 33.69 -43.43
N THR A 625 -15.48 32.56 -43.62
CA THR A 625 -16.75 32.21 -42.95
C THR A 625 -16.57 31.21 -41.82
N ASP A 626 -15.47 30.45 -41.82
CA ASP A 626 -15.15 29.49 -40.77
C ASP A 626 -13.63 29.25 -40.69
N SER A 627 -13.09 29.09 -39.49
CA SER A 627 -11.68 28.78 -39.22
C SER A 627 -11.60 27.78 -38.07
N LYS A 628 -11.24 26.54 -38.37
CA LYS A 628 -11.26 25.43 -37.43
C LYS A 628 -10.07 24.50 -37.57
N VAL A 629 -9.64 23.91 -36.47
CA VAL A 629 -8.88 22.66 -36.48
C VAL A 629 -9.84 21.54 -36.86
N THR A 630 -9.57 20.89 -37.99
CA THR A 630 -10.43 19.84 -38.59
C THR A 630 -9.81 18.45 -38.53
N LEU A 631 -8.50 18.35 -38.29
CA LEU A 631 -7.81 17.10 -37.98
C LEU A 631 -6.90 17.31 -36.76
N ALA A 632 -6.87 16.31 -35.88
CA ALA A 632 -5.92 16.18 -34.78
C ALA A 632 -5.47 14.71 -34.68
N ASN A 633 -4.17 14.46 -34.82
CA ASN A 633 -3.55 13.13 -34.86
C ASN A 633 -4.31 12.14 -35.77
N GLY A 634 -4.60 12.59 -37.00
CA GLY A 634 -5.39 11.86 -38.01
C GLY A 634 -6.91 11.78 -37.75
N THR A 635 -7.38 12.10 -36.55
CA THR A 635 -8.80 12.08 -36.18
C THR A 635 -9.52 13.34 -36.65
N LYS A 636 -10.70 13.21 -37.26
CA LYS A 636 -11.54 14.36 -37.64
C LYS A 636 -12.16 15.01 -36.41
N ILE A 637 -11.96 16.31 -36.27
CA ILE A 637 -12.53 17.16 -35.21
C ILE A 637 -13.16 18.42 -35.83
N SER A 638 -13.74 19.30 -35.01
CA SER A 638 -14.39 20.53 -35.50
C SER A 638 -14.33 21.62 -34.42
N ASN A 639 -13.10 22.04 -34.11
CA ASN A 639 -12.81 22.97 -33.02
C ASN A 639 -12.39 24.33 -33.58
N ASN A 640 -13.00 25.42 -33.12
CA ASN A 640 -12.61 26.77 -33.50
C ASN A 640 -11.15 27.05 -33.10
N VAL A 641 -10.47 27.91 -33.86
CA VAL A 641 -9.25 28.57 -33.39
C VAL A 641 -9.62 29.83 -32.56
N PRO A 642 -8.86 30.20 -31.52
CA PRO A 642 -7.70 29.50 -30.96
C PRO A 642 -8.08 28.16 -30.29
N TYR A 643 -7.32 27.10 -30.59
CA TYR A 643 -7.53 25.76 -30.06
C TYR A 643 -6.40 25.35 -29.12
N ALA A 644 -6.72 25.04 -27.86
CA ALA A 644 -5.77 24.51 -26.89
C ALA A 644 -5.65 22.99 -27.01
N ALA A 645 -4.53 22.52 -27.58
CA ALA A 645 -4.24 21.10 -27.80
C ALA A 645 -3.29 20.56 -26.71
N VAL A 646 -3.68 19.48 -26.03
CA VAL A 646 -2.78 18.73 -25.13
C VAL A 646 -1.99 17.72 -25.96
N LEU A 647 -0.67 17.74 -25.85
CA LEU A 647 0.24 16.89 -26.64
C LEU A 647 0.39 15.49 -26.04
N ALA A 648 0.29 14.46 -26.89
CA ALA A 648 0.72 13.10 -26.57
C ALA A 648 2.25 12.97 -26.68
N ALA A 649 2.82 11.91 -26.09
CA ALA A 649 4.23 11.56 -26.29
C ALA A 649 4.51 11.18 -27.75
N GLY A 650 5.64 11.63 -28.31
CA GLY A 650 5.96 11.48 -29.73
C GLY A 650 5.32 12.56 -30.61
N ASP A 651 5.01 12.22 -31.86
CA ASP A 651 4.62 13.20 -32.86
C ASP A 651 3.11 13.51 -32.84
N ASN A 652 2.79 14.81 -32.75
CA ASN A 652 1.42 15.31 -32.86
C ASN A 652 1.25 16.10 -34.16
N SER A 653 0.07 16.00 -34.78
CA SER A 653 -0.23 16.64 -36.06
C SER A 653 -1.64 17.22 -36.08
N TYR A 654 -1.79 18.43 -36.60
CA TYR A 654 -3.06 19.15 -36.66
C TYR A 654 -3.25 19.78 -38.04
N THR A 655 -4.50 19.88 -38.51
CA THR A 655 -4.81 20.61 -39.76
C THR A 655 -5.84 21.68 -39.47
N VAL A 656 -5.50 22.94 -39.76
CA VAL A 656 -6.41 24.08 -39.65
C VAL A 656 -6.99 24.39 -41.02
N THR A 657 -8.31 24.29 -41.15
CA THR A 657 -9.05 24.56 -42.40
C THR A 657 -9.78 25.89 -42.30
N ASN A 658 -9.56 26.77 -43.30
CA ASN A 658 -10.38 27.96 -43.50
C ASN A 658 -11.42 27.70 -44.59
N THR A 659 -12.68 28.01 -44.30
CA THR A 659 -13.73 28.13 -45.31
C THR A 659 -13.85 29.60 -45.70
N VAL A 660 -13.75 29.88 -47.00
CA VAL A 660 -13.87 31.21 -47.59
C VAL A 660 -14.98 31.17 -48.62
N LYS A 661 -15.85 32.19 -48.59
CA LYS A 661 -16.87 32.40 -49.62
C LYS A 661 -16.56 33.69 -50.38
N CYS A 662 -16.60 33.62 -51.70
CA CYS A 662 -16.29 34.72 -52.60
C CYS A 662 -17.46 35.04 -53.54
N THR A 663 -17.64 36.32 -53.83
CA THR A 663 -18.58 36.81 -54.83
C THR A 663 -17.79 37.26 -56.05
N THR A 664 -17.99 36.60 -57.19
CA THR A 664 -17.29 36.91 -58.44
C THR A 664 -18.29 37.50 -59.43
N VAL A 665 -18.02 38.69 -59.99
CA VAL A 665 -19.00 39.46 -60.77
C VAL A 665 -18.41 40.06 -62.04
N LEU A 666 -19.26 40.13 -63.07
CA LEU A 666 -19.00 40.73 -64.37
C LEU A 666 -20.02 41.84 -64.62
N THR A 667 -19.56 43.00 -65.06
CA THR A 667 -20.41 44.09 -65.58
C THR A 667 -20.15 44.27 -67.07
N LEU A 668 -21.23 44.38 -67.85
CA LEU A 668 -21.16 44.73 -69.28
C LEU A 668 -21.74 46.14 -69.50
N LEU A 669 -20.96 47.02 -70.11
CA LEU A 669 -21.35 48.38 -70.49
C LEU A 669 -21.44 48.54 -72.01
N LYS A 670 -22.23 49.52 -72.44
CA LYS A 670 -22.27 50.00 -73.82
C LYS A 670 -21.87 51.46 -73.86
N PHE A 671 -20.80 51.77 -74.61
CA PHE A 671 -20.40 53.13 -74.94
C PHE A 671 -20.75 53.42 -76.40
N ILE A 672 -21.28 54.61 -76.65
CA ILE A 672 -21.60 55.12 -77.98
C ILE A 672 -20.87 56.43 -78.19
N ASP A 673 -20.03 56.50 -79.21
CA ASP A 673 -19.48 57.74 -79.73
C ASP A 673 -20.47 58.37 -80.72
N ASN A 674 -21.05 59.50 -80.30
CA ASN A 674 -21.96 60.32 -81.11
C ASN A 674 -21.32 61.65 -81.54
N SER A 675 -19.98 61.77 -81.51
CA SER A 675 -19.25 62.95 -82.01
C SER A 675 -19.61 63.33 -83.46
N ASN A 676 -20.02 62.36 -84.27
CA ASN A 676 -20.54 62.54 -85.64
C ASN A 676 -22.01 63.06 -85.71
N GLY A 677 -22.60 63.51 -84.60
CA GLY A 677 -23.99 63.99 -84.54
C GLY A 677 -25.05 62.88 -84.55
N GLY A 678 -24.70 61.68 -84.12
CA GLY A 678 -25.58 60.50 -84.10
C GLY A 678 -26.58 60.46 -82.94
N THR A 679 -27.62 59.65 -83.08
CA THR A 679 -28.73 59.53 -82.10
C THR A 679 -28.77 58.19 -81.37
N LEU A 680 -27.79 57.30 -81.55
CA LEU A 680 -27.79 55.99 -80.89
C LEU A 680 -27.57 56.12 -79.39
N VAL A 681 -28.28 55.29 -78.62
CA VAL A 681 -28.17 55.23 -77.16
C VAL A 681 -27.67 53.85 -76.70
N PRO A 682 -27.03 53.75 -75.53
CA PRO A 682 -26.59 52.47 -74.98
C PRO A 682 -27.67 51.38 -74.96
N GLY A 683 -28.93 51.77 -74.70
CA GLY A 683 -30.07 50.86 -74.61
C GLY A 683 -30.55 50.25 -75.95
N ASP A 684 -30.06 50.73 -77.09
CA ASP A 684 -30.34 50.12 -78.40
C ASP A 684 -29.66 48.75 -78.57
N PHE A 685 -28.73 48.42 -77.66
CA PHE A 685 -27.90 47.22 -77.70
C PHE A 685 -28.22 46.28 -76.53
N THR A 686 -28.37 45.00 -76.85
CA THR A 686 -28.41 43.91 -75.88
C THR A 686 -27.02 43.28 -75.79
N LEU A 687 -26.44 43.28 -74.59
CA LEU A 687 -25.11 42.73 -74.32
C LEU A 687 -25.23 41.32 -73.71
N THR A 688 -24.38 40.40 -74.13
CA THR A 688 -24.43 38.99 -73.72
C THR A 688 -23.06 38.51 -73.26
N ALA A 689 -23.00 37.83 -72.11
CA ALA A 689 -21.86 37.00 -71.69
C ALA A 689 -22.30 35.53 -71.70
N LYS A 690 -21.90 34.78 -72.72
CA LYS A 690 -22.28 33.36 -72.90
C LYS A 690 -21.16 32.43 -72.42
N PRO A 691 -21.37 31.60 -71.37
CA PRO A 691 -20.42 30.56 -71.02
C PRO A 691 -20.42 29.45 -72.08
N GLY A 692 -19.33 28.69 -72.18
CA GLY A 692 -19.25 27.53 -73.08
C GLY A 692 -20.34 26.47 -72.81
N THR A 693 -20.77 26.35 -71.55
CA THR A 693 -21.89 25.51 -71.11
C THR A 693 -22.69 26.25 -70.04
N GLY A 694 -24.02 26.30 -70.17
CA GLY A 694 -24.92 27.00 -69.25
C GLY A 694 -25.74 28.10 -69.95
N GLU A 695 -26.54 28.82 -69.17
CA GLU A 695 -27.34 29.94 -69.67
C GLU A 695 -26.46 31.16 -69.96
N ALA A 696 -26.84 31.95 -70.98
CA ALA A 696 -26.15 33.18 -71.32
C ALA A 696 -26.66 34.34 -70.45
N LEU A 697 -25.74 35.11 -69.88
CA LEU A 697 -26.07 36.30 -69.08
C LEU A 697 -26.32 37.48 -70.01
N THR A 698 -27.58 37.87 -70.14
CA THR A 698 -28.01 38.92 -71.07
C THR A 698 -28.47 40.17 -70.31
N VAL A 699 -28.00 41.35 -70.72
CA VAL A 699 -28.32 42.65 -70.10
C VAL A 699 -28.55 43.72 -71.16
N ALA A 700 -29.38 44.72 -70.86
CA ALA A 700 -29.50 45.91 -71.70
C ALA A 700 -28.23 46.77 -71.59
N GLY A 701 -27.81 47.37 -72.70
CA GLY A 701 -26.65 48.24 -72.73
C GLY A 701 -26.87 49.54 -71.94
N ALA A 702 -25.88 49.88 -71.11
CA ALA A 702 -25.83 51.13 -70.36
C ALA A 702 -24.38 51.61 -70.25
N ASN A 703 -24.17 52.93 -70.18
CA ASN A 703 -22.84 53.53 -70.10
C ASN A 703 -22.28 53.63 -68.67
N THR A 704 -23.08 53.31 -67.65
CA THR A 704 -22.71 53.32 -66.23
C THR A 704 -22.88 51.96 -65.57
N VAL A 705 -22.12 51.71 -64.49
CA VAL A 705 -22.20 50.48 -63.70
C VAL A 705 -23.46 50.50 -62.82
N ALA A 706 -24.28 49.46 -62.89
CA ALA A 706 -25.49 49.29 -62.10
C ALA A 706 -25.76 47.80 -61.78
N ASP A 707 -26.70 47.51 -60.88
CA ASP A 707 -27.10 46.12 -60.59
C ASP A 707 -27.90 45.47 -61.73
N ALA A 708 -28.45 46.29 -62.64
CA ALA A 708 -29.11 45.83 -63.85
C ALA A 708 -28.13 45.14 -64.82
N ASN A 709 -26.94 45.72 -65.04
CA ASN A 709 -25.92 45.24 -65.98
C ASN A 709 -24.72 44.54 -65.34
N THR A 710 -24.72 44.40 -64.01
CA THR A 710 -23.77 43.57 -63.24
C THR A 710 -24.41 42.23 -62.87
N LYS A 711 -23.66 41.12 -63.02
CA LYS A 711 -24.14 39.76 -62.73
C LYS A 711 -23.05 38.93 -62.07
N SER A 712 -23.44 38.01 -61.18
CA SER A 712 -22.55 37.00 -60.63
C SER A 712 -22.16 35.99 -61.71
N VAL A 713 -20.89 35.60 -61.75
CA VAL A 713 -20.32 34.65 -62.72
C VAL A 713 -19.55 33.54 -62.01
N THR A 714 -19.43 32.39 -62.67
CA THR A 714 -18.57 31.29 -62.21
C THR A 714 -17.11 31.69 -62.38
N ALA A 715 -16.37 31.76 -61.28
CA ALA A 715 -14.96 32.14 -61.28
C ALA A 715 -14.12 31.19 -62.15
N GLY A 716 -13.22 31.74 -62.96
CA GLY A 716 -12.34 30.98 -63.85
C GLY A 716 -13.04 30.28 -65.03
N LEU A 717 -14.34 30.52 -65.25
CA LEU A 717 -15.05 30.05 -66.44
C LEU A 717 -14.89 31.05 -67.59
N ASN A 718 -14.81 30.54 -68.83
CA ASN A 718 -14.73 31.36 -70.03
C ASN A 718 -16.13 31.80 -70.50
N TYR A 719 -16.30 33.11 -70.67
CA TYR A 719 -17.51 33.75 -71.20
C TYR A 719 -17.21 34.46 -72.52
N ALA A 720 -17.85 34.02 -73.61
CA ALA A 720 -17.83 34.74 -74.87
C ALA A 720 -18.76 35.96 -74.77
N LEU A 721 -18.20 37.15 -74.94
CA LEU A 721 -18.92 38.41 -74.95
C LEU A 721 -19.40 38.74 -76.36
N SER A 722 -20.65 39.16 -76.50
CA SER A 722 -21.20 39.68 -77.75
C SER A 722 -22.24 40.78 -77.50
N GLU A 723 -22.59 41.51 -78.55
CA GLU A 723 -23.70 42.45 -78.56
C GLU A 723 -24.62 42.23 -79.75
N ALA A 724 -25.88 42.65 -79.62
CA ALA A 724 -26.88 42.64 -80.68
C ALA A 724 -27.75 43.91 -80.60
N SER A 725 -27.85 44.64 -81.71
CA SER A 725 -28.65 45.86 -81.81
C SER A 725 -30.13 45.56 -82.10
N ALA A 726 -31.05 46.09 -81.31
CA ALA A 726 -32.47 46.10 -81.64
C ALA A 726 -32.71 46.95 -82.91
N GLY A 727 -33.64 46.55 -83.78
CA GLY A 727 -34.01 47.32 -84.98
C GLY A 727 -32.99 47.39 -86.13
N LYS A 728 -31.75 46.89 -85.94
CA LYS A 728 -30.64 46.96 -86.92
C LYS A 728 -30.30 48.39 -87.41
N PRO A 729 -30.06 49.39 -86.54
CA PRO A 729 -29.46 50.65 -86.95
C PRO A 729 -28.06 50.42 -87.56
N ALA A 730 -27.62 51.38 -88.38
CA ALA A 730 -26.25 51.40 -88.87
C ALA A 730 -25.30 51.98 -87.80
N TYR A 731 -24.29 51.22 -87.42
CA TYR A 731 -23.23 51.61 -86.49
C TYR A 731 -21.89 51.02 -86.94
N LEU A 732 -20.79 51.58 -86.43
CA LEU A 732 -19.45 51.00 -86.54
C LEU A 732 -19.04 50.49 -85.16
N GLN A 733 -18.78 49.19 -85.03
CA GLN A 733 -18.15 48.64 -83.81
C GLN A 733 -16.66 48.99 -83.84
N LEU A 734 -16.18 49.72 -82.84
CA LEU A 734 -14.80 50.19 -82.75
C LEU A 734 -13.93 49.21 -81.96
N SER A 735 -14.34 48.87 -80.73
CA SER A 735 -13.60 47.94 -79.88
C SER A 735 -14.45 47.31 -78.77
N LEU A 736 -13.93 46.22 -78.20
CA LEU A 736 -14.29 45.74 -76.87
C LEU A 736 -13.17 46.19 -75.91
N GLN A 737 -13.52 46.81 -74.80
CA GLN A 737 -12.56 47.35 -73.83
C GLN A 737 -12.78 46.78 -72.43
N ARG A 738 -11.69 46.62 -71.68
CA ARG A 738 -11.65 46.22 -70.26
C ARG A 738 -11.30 47.44 -69.41
N TYR A 739 -11.97 47.59 -68.28
CA TYR A 739 -11.64 48.59 -67.28
C TYR A 739 -10.45 48.12 -66.43
N THR A 740 -9.44 48.97 -66.26
CA THR A 740 -8.23 48.68 -65.47
C THR A 740 -8.14 49.51 -64.18
N GLY A 741 -9.03 50.50 -64.01
CA GLY A 741 -9.14 51.27 -62.79
C GLY A 741 -9.86 50.53 -61.66
N LYS A 742 -10.03 51.21 -60.51
CA LYS A 742 -10.87 50.72 -59.40
C LYS A 742 -12.31 51.24 -59.55
N LEU A 743 -13.26 50.54 -58.93
CA LEU A 743 -14.58 51.10 -58.67
C LEU A 743 -14.58 51.81 -57.32
N ASN A 744 -15.34 52.90 -57.23
CA ASN A 744 -15.65 53.59 -55.98
C ASN A 744 -16.72 52.81 -55.18
N ALA A 745 -16.92 53.19 -53.91
CA ALA A 745 -17.90 52.53 -53.02
C ALA A 745 -19.36 52.64 -53.51
N ASP A 746 -19.68 53.64 -54.33
CA ASP A 746 -20.97 53.85 -55.01
C ASP A 746 -21.07 53.11 -56.35
N LYS A 747 -20.08 52.26 -56.69
CA LYS A 747 -19.89 51.54 -57.96
C LYS A 747 -19.49 52.42 -59.17
N SER A 748 -19.26 53.72 -59.00
CA SER A 748 -18.75 54.58 -60.08
C SER A 748 -17.30 54.27 -60.46
N LEU A 749 -16.87 54.67 -61.65
CA LEU A 749 -15.49 54.48 -62.12
C LEU A 749 -14.56 55.49 -61.41
N ALA A 750 -13.59 55.01 -60.61
CA ALA A 750 -12.66 55.88 -59.89
C ALA A 750 -11.72 56.68 -60.81
N ASN A 751 -11.46 56.18 -62.02
CA ASN A 751 -10.85 56.93 -63.12
C ASN A 751 -11.62 56.59 -64.40
N PRO A 752 -12.50 57.47 -64.93
CA PRO A 752 -13.37 57.15 -66.06
C PRO A 752 -12.60 56.81 -67.35
N ASP A 753 -11.34 57.21 -67.47
CA ASP A 753 -10.49 57.03 -68.65
C ASP A 753 -9.60 55.76 -68.58
N ALA A 754 -9.65 55.01 -67.47
CA ALA A 754 -8.84 53.79 -67.27
C ALA A 754 -9.37 52.57 -68.04
N TRP A 755 -9.37 52.66 -69.37
CA TRP A 755 -9.79 51.62 -70.30
C TRP A 755 -8.67 51.20 -71.23
N VAL A 756 -8.59 49.90 -71.51
CA VAL A 756 -7.71 49.30 -72.53
C VAL A 756 -8.53 48.39 -73.44
N ASP A 757 -8.12 48.21 -74.69
CA ASP A 757 -8.75 47.22 -75.56
C ASP A 757 -8.55 45.80 -75.01
N ALA A 758 -9.59 44.98 -75.09
CA ALA A 758 -9.59 43.63 -74.56
C ALA A 758 -8.90 42.66 -75.52
N GLU A 759 -7.93 41.89 -75.01
CA GLU A 759 -7.14 40.91 -75.78
C GLU A 759 -7.99 39.84 -76.49
N SER A 760 -9.22 39.60 -76.02
CA SER A 760 -10.15 38.63 -76.59
C SER A 760 -11.60 39.00 -76.26
N ALA A 761 -12.51 38.62 -77.16
CA ALA A 761 -13.95 38.61 -76.88
C ALA A 761 -14.37 37.47 -75.92
N THR A 762 -13.48 36.51 -75.62
CA THR A 762 -13.71 35.50 -74.58
C THR A 762 -12.92 35.87 -73.32
N VAL A 763 -13.63 36.11 -72.22
CA VAL A 763 -13.08 36.64 -70.97
C VAL A 763 -13.28 35.65 -69.82
N SER A 764 -12.50 35.76 -68.75
CA SER A 764 -12.70 34.96 -67.53
C SER A 764 -12.35 35.73 -66.26
N VAL A 765 -13.35 35.90 -65.39
CA VAL A 765 -13.21 36.65 -64.14
C VAL A 765 -12.64 35.75 -63.04
N GLN A 766 -11.56 36.20 -62.40
CA GLN A 766 -10.88 35.43 -61.33
C GLN A 766 -11.67 35.47 -60.01
N THR A 767 -11.50 34.44 -59.17
CA THR A 767 -12.25 34.27 -57.91
C THR A 767 -12.28 35.54 -57.05
N GLY A 768 -13.49 35.99 -56.70
CA GLY A 768 -13.71 37.16 -55.85
C GLY A 768 -13.45 38.51 -56.51
N LYS A 769 -13.09 38.56 -57.80
CA LYS A 769 -12.87 39.82 -58.52
C LYS A 769 -14.16 40.36 -59.14
N HIS A 770 -14.18 41.68 -59.37
CA HIS A 770 -15.17 42.38 -60.16
C HIS A 770 -14.48 42.91 -61.40
N GLU A 771 -14.91 42.46 -62.58
CA GLU A 771 -14.43 42.99 -63.85
C GLU A 771 -15.52 43.69 -64.64
N VAL A 772 -15.15 44.78 -65.31
CA VAL A 772 -16.06 45.62 -66.10
C VAL A 772 -15.52 45.70 -67.52
N TYR A 773 -16.37 45.34 -68.49
CA TYR A 773 -16.07 45.42 -69.92
C TYR A 773 -17.07 46.35 -70.61
N ARG A 774 -16.64 47.05 -71.67
CA ARG A 774 -17.52 47.89 -72.50
C ARG A 774 -17.37 47.60 -73.99
N PHE A 775 -18.48 47.48 -74.70
CA PHE A 775 -18.48 47.53 -76.17
C PHE A 775 -18.56 49.00 -76.62
N VAL A 776 -17.62 49.44 -77.46
CA VAL A 776 -17.49 50.81 -77.96
C VAL A 776 -17.91 50.86 -79.43
N ASN A 777 -18.99 51.57 -79.75
CA ASN A 777 -19.42 51.79 -81.15
C ASN A 777 -19.51 53.29 -81.45
N ALA A 778 -19.39 53.66 -82.72
CA ALA A 778 -19.76 54.97 -83.22
C ALA A 778 -21.05 54.92 -84.04
N SER A 779 -21.86 55.99 -83.97
CA SER A 779 -22.91 56.22 -84.96
C SER A 779 -22.30 56.54 -86.33
N VAL A 780 -22.92 56.03 -87.41
CA VAL A 780 -22.57 56.47 -88.77
C VAL A 780 -23.07 57.90 -89.01
N PRO A 781 -22.37 58.72 -89.83
CA PRO A 781 -22.82 60.08 -90.14
C PRO A 781 -24.19 60.12 -90.81
N THR A 782 -25.03 61.07 -90.42
CA THR A 782 -26.30 61.34 -91.08
C THR A 782 -26.08 62.17 -92.36
N PHE A 783 -26.35 61.58 -93.52
CA PHE A 783 -26.29 62.28 -94.80
C PHE A 783 -27.42 63.32 -94.92
N ALA A 784 -27.13 64.57 -94.58
CA ALA A 784 -28.03 65.69 -94.76
C ALA A 784 -28.19 66.03 -96.25
N LEU A 785 -29.17 65.40 -96.91
CA LEU A 785 -29.58 65.75 -98.27
C LEU A 785 -30.23 67.15 -98.29
N PRO A 786 -29.71 68.12 -99.06
CA PRO A 786 -30.29 69.46 -99.11
C PRO A 786 -31.61 69.47 -99.91
N LEU A 787 -32.73 69.69 -99.22
CA LEU A 787 -34.07 69.77 -99.81
C LEU A 787 -34.58 71.23 -99.89
N THR A 788 -34.12 71.95 -100.90
CA THR A 788 -34.71 73.21 -101.42
C THR A 788 -34.47 73.26 -102.94
N GLY A 789 -35.35 73.75 -103.81
CA GLY A 789 -36.73 74.24 -103.67
C GLY A 789 -37.12 74.97 -104.97
N GLY A 790 -38.31 74.73 -105.53
CA GLY A 790 -38.81 75.47 -106.70
C GLY A 790 -39.46 76.82 -106.33
N THR A 791 -39.76 77.75 -107.24
CA THR A 791 -39.62 77.82 -108.72
C THR A 791 -39.43 79.28 -109.17
N GLY A 792 -39.10 79.54 -110.45
CA GLY A 792 -39.03 80.91 -111.01
C GLY A 792 -39.22 80.94 -112.53
N ASN A 793 -40.17 81.73 -113.03
CA ASN A 793 -40.84 81.50 -114.33
C ASN A 793 -40.58 82.57 -115.41
N TRP A 794 -39.33 82.99 -115.67
CA TRP A 794 -39.06 84.17 -116.53
C TRP A 794 -37.92 84.07 -117.56
N THR A 795 -37.15 82.97 -117.61
CA THR A 795 -35.90 82.92 -118.43
C THR A 795 -36.07 82.36 -119.85
N TYR A 796 -37.10 81.56 -120.14
CA TYR A 796 -37.15 80.78 -121.40
C TYR A 796 -37.76 81.49 -122.62
N MET A 797 -38.50 82.60 -122.48
CA MET A 797 -39.01 83.34 -123.64
C MET A 797 -38.04 84.37 -124.23
N VAL A 798 -37.02 84.81 -123.49
CA VAL A 798 -36.05 85.82 -123.97
C VAL A 798 -34.93 85.19 -124.81
N VAL A 799 -34.50 83.97 -124.47
CA VAL A 799 -33.37 83.30 -125.17
C VAL A 799 -33.79 82.69 -126.51
N GLY A 800 -35.04 82.23 -126.65
CA GLY A 800 -35.53 81.61 -127.89
C GLY A 800 -35.61 82.56 -129.08
N GLY A 801 -35.93 83.84 -128.87
CA GLY A 801 -36.06 84.83 -129.94
C GLY A 801 -34.71 85.27 -130.55
N GLY A 802 -33.66 85.36 -129.74
CA GLY A 802 -32.35 85.84 -130.19
C GLY A 802 -31.65 84.92 -131.20
N ILE A 803 -31.77 83.60 -131.00
CA ILE A 803 -31.09 82.59 -131.84
C ILE A 803 -31.66 82.58 -133.27
N LEU A 804 -32.97 82.82 -133.43
CA LEU A 804 -33.61 82.88 -134.75
C LEU A 804 -33.17 84.11 -135.56
N LEU A 805 -33.03 85.27 -134.92
CA LEU A 805 -32.56 86.51 -135.57
C LEU A 805 -31.11 86.41 -136.05
N VAL A 806 -30.21 85.79 -135.27
CA VAL A 806 -28.82 85.57 -135.68
C VAL A 806 -28.74 84.65 -136.91
N ALA A 807 -29.56 83.59 -136.99
CA ALA A 807 -29.61 82.70 -138.14
C ALA A 807 -30.11 83.40 -139.43
N ILE A 808 -31.11 84.28 -139.31
CA ILE A 808 -31.65 85.06 -140.44
C ILE A 808 -30.64 86.10 -140.94
N LEU A 809 -29.94 86.79 -140.04
CA LEU A 809 -28.91 87.76 -140.43
C LEU A 809 -27.67 87.10 -141.06
N PHE A 810 -27.28 85.91 -140.58
CA PHE A 810 -26.16 85.16 -141.17
C PHE A 810 -26.47 84.65 -142.59
N THR A 811 -27.70 84.18 -142.83
CA THR A 811 -28.14 83.74 -144.16
C THR A 811 -28.29 84.90 -145.15
N ALA A 812 -28.79 86.06 -144.70
CA ALA A 812 -28.81 87.28 -145.51
C ALA A 812 -27.39 87.75 -145.90
N TRP A 813 -26.43 87.71 -144.97
CA TRP A 813 -25.04 88.09 -145.23
C TRP A 813 -24.34 87.16 -146.22
N VAL A 814 -24.61 85.84 -146.15
CA VAL A 814 -24.05 84.86 -147.09
C VAL A 814 -24.61 85.01 -148.50
N LEU A 815 -25.90 85.35 -148.66
CA LEU A 815 -26.53 85.59 -149.96
C LEU A 815 -26.03 86.87 -150.65
N VAL A 816 -25.76 87.94 -149.90
CA VAL A 816 -25.23 89.21 -150.46
C VAL A 816 -23.75 89.11 -150.89
N ARG A 817 -23.01 88.09 -150.44
CA ARG A 817 -21.56 87.97 -150.65
C ARG A 817 -21.10 86.96 -151.72
N LYS A 818 -22.02 86.38 -152.48
CA LYS A 818 -21.72 85.59 -153.70
C LYS A 818 -22.46 86.15 -154.92
N PHE A 819 -21.82 86.11 -156.09
CA PHE A 819 -22.32 86.60 -157.38
C PHE A 819 -22.47 88.12 -157.56
N LYS A 820 -21.47 88.88 -157.11
CA LYS A 820 -21.09 90.14 -157.80
C LYS A 820 -19.58 90.34 -157.99
N THR A 821 -18.89 89.30 -158.44
CA THR A 821 -17.62 89.38 -159.19
C THR A 821 -17.43 88.12 -160.03
N ASN A 822 -16.91 88.32 -161.25
CA ASN A 822 -16.74 87.37 -162.37
C ASN A 822 -18.05 87.08 -163.13
N ARG A 823 -18.21 87.39 -164.42
CA ARG A 823 -17.27 87.41 -165.58
C ARG A 823 -16.86 86.03 -166.05
#